data_AF-A0AAV5W5L0-F1
#
_entry.id   AF-A0AAV5W5L0-F1
#
_cell.length_a   1.000
_cell.length_b   1.000
_cell.length_c   1.000
_cell.angle_alpha   90.00
_cell.angle_beta   90.00
_cell.angle_gamma   90.00
#
_symmetry.space_group_name_H-M   'P 1'
#
loop_
_entity.id
_entity.type
_entity.pdbx_description
1 polymer ?
#
loop_
_entity_poly.entity_id
_entity_poly.type
_entity_poly.pdbx_seq_one_letter_code
_entity_poly.pdbx_strand_id
1 'polypeptide(L)'
;MATTREQELSAASAQVFDASAELARLERLLDKLERGVVDEEVLEACPDLAEVKTRNDKLAYRRTILQRSLDERLASNAAAAAAAPKKQPESKMSAGDAAKAAPEAPSEEVLKRRDLITRNLQEVLGGDKLLQQLTAGKNMHVYWGTATTGRPHVGYLVPMRKIADFLQAGIKVTILFADLHAFLDNMKSTWELLENRVKYYEASIKALLQALDVPIEQLHFRMGSHYQLGRPFTEDMIRLCTQVSQRDALKAGAEVVKQVDSPLLSGLLYPLLQALDEQHLKVDGQFGGVDQRKIFILAEEQLPKLKLGKRWHLMNPMVPGLTGGKMSSSEIDSKIDLLDPAELVTRKIASAVCERGADENGVLSFYQFVLLPIVAPADVQIGGKSFSTLDSIKAAFEEGAIQADDLKETLTEFLNTLLGKVQAQCDTPEMKEVLLKGYATVEERKTSLPDRPTVSLDATCTQHLEALIGGAKLVGEGTESLQAALTTKKPVKVLISLAPKGRFHLGMVAPLLQIRKAIRAGVPVEATVLISSLEALLDSEKCPWNAREPRAAYYAAVLEVIVEHLGIASAVKIQKDFDLPWYLSNDYALDLYKLASAVTRDESALLNTTSSALSCNLVPLVYALNAKYTETDVIVVGEDTTSTAQLAVKLLHAIGSHAPTQLAVEIVPGMDENKMSCSSLDFLLDPLDTPKQTKTKIARSFCEPLNTERNVALELARKVVFPLMDGNALLITRAGDNGGDVSCASHDDLVKEFSVGSNPAFPLHPADLKTAVVNQINPFFDVVRAKVPDQAKLLAAAFPKVQGKKK
;
A
#
# COMPACT_ATOMS: atom_id res chain seq x y z
N MET A 1 -9.14 -42.02 -61.02
CA MET A 1 -8.28 -42.74 -60.06
C MET A 1 -6.79 -42.40 -60.19
N ALA A 2 -6.28 -41.86 -61.31
CA ALA A 2 -4.87 -41.48 -61.42
C ALA A 2 -4.53 -40.11 -60.76
N THR A 3 -5.46 -39.15 -60.78
CA THR A 3 -5.23 -37.78 -60.28
C THR A 3 -5.21 -37.63 -58.76
N THR A 4 -5.92 -38.49 -58.03
CA THR A 4 -5.98 -38.44 -56.55
C THR A 4 -4.70 -39.00 -55.91
N ARG A 5 -4.06 -39.99 -56.55
CA ARG A 5 -2.87 -40.66 -56.04
C ARG A 5 -1.59 -39.83 -56.22
N GLU A 6 -1.51 -39.02 -57.27
CA GLU A 6 -0.40 -38.07 -57.47
C GLU A 6 -0.43 -36.90 -56.47
N GLN A 7 -1.62 -36.43 -56.08
CA GLN A 7 -1.76 -35.39 -55.07
C GLN A 7 -1.38 -35.90 -53.67
N GLU A 8 -1.76 -37.14 -53.32
CA GLU A 8 -1.37 -37.77 -52.05
C GLU A 8 0.14 -38.03 -51.97
N LEU A 9 0.78 -38.45 -53.08
CA LEU A 9 2.23 -38.63 -53.16
C LEU A 9 3.00 -37.30 -53.08
N SER A 10 2.48 -36.22 -53.67
CA SER A 10 3.07 -34.89 -53.57
C SER A 10 3.00 -34.33 -52.14
N ALA A 11 1.87 -34.50 -51.45
CA ALA A 11 1.70 -34.08 -50.07
C ALA A 11 2.58 -34.88 -49.10
N ALA A 12 2.68 -36.20 -49.29
CA ALA A 12 3.57 -37.05 -48.51
C ALA A 12 5.05 -36.70 -48.75
N SER A 13 5.45 -36.40 -49.99
CA SER A 13 6.83 -35.99 -50.30
C SER A 13 7.18 -34.61 -49.73
N ALA A 14 6.21 -33.68 -49.66
CA ALA A 14 6.41 -32.37 -49.03
C ALA A 14 6.57 -32.48 -47.51
N GLN A 15 5.78 -33.34 -46.85
CA GLN A 15 5.91 -33.62 -45.42
C GLN A 15 7.25 -34.28 -45.05
N VAL A 16 7.78 -35.16 -45.90
CA VAL A 16 9.10 -35.78 -45.68
C VAL A 16 10.24 -34.77 -45.87
N PHE A 17 10.13 -33.84 -46.82
CA PHE A 17 11.10 -32.77 -47.02
C PHE A 17 11.12 -31.78 -45.84
N ASP A 18 9.96 -31.43 -45.30
CA ASP A 18 9.82 -30.53 -44.15
C ASP A 18 10.40 -31.15 -42.86
N ALA A 19 10.13 -32.44 -42.63
CA ALA A 19 10.72 -33.19 -41.51
C ALA A 19 12.25 -33.29 -41.60
N SER A 20 12.82 -33.45 -42.81
CA SER A 20 14.27 -33.49 -43.00
C SER A 20 14.96 -32.13 -42.77
N ALA A 21 14.27 -31.02 -43.06
CA ALA A 21 14.79 -29.67 -42.85
C ALA A 21 14.77 -29.28 -41.36
N GLU A 22 13.70 -29.65 -40.64
CA GLU A 22 13.58 -29.42 -39.19
C GLU A 22 14.65 -30.21 -38.41
N LEU A 23 14.93 -31.45 -38.82
CA LEU A 23 15.95 -32.29 -38.20
C LEU A 23 17.37 -31.70 -38.36
N ALA A 24 17.70 -31.22 -39.56
CA ALA A 24 18.97 -30.53 -39.81
C ALA A 24 19.08 -29.19 -39.04
N ARG A 25 17.96 -28.49 -38.80
CA ARG A 25 17.92 -27.29 -37.96
C ARG A 25 18.18 -27.63 -36.50
N LEU A 26 17.56 -28.69 -35.97
CA LEU A 26 17.75 -29.14 -34.59
C LEU A 26 19.19 -29.62 -34.34
N GLU A 27 19.80 -30.38 -35.27
CA GLU A 27 21.20 -30.80 -35.18
C GLU A 27 22.17 -29.61 -35.12
N ARG A 28 21.93 -28.56 -35.92
CA ARG A 28 22.73 -27.32 -35.87
C ARG A 28 22.57 -26.56 -34.55
N LEU A 29 21.35 -26.46 -34.02
CA LEU A 29 21.10 -25.82 -32.72
C LEU A 29 21.78 -26.59 -31.58
N LEU A 30 21.79 -27.93 -31.65
CA LEU A 30 22.46 -28.78 -30.67
C LEU A 30 23.98 -28.56 -30.68
N ASP A 31 24.63 -28.56 -31.85
CA ASP A 31 26.09 -28.31 -31.97
C ASP A 31 26.47 -26.91 -31.45
N LYS A 32 25.62 -25.89 -31.66
CA LYS A 32 25.83 -24.56 -31.08
C LYS A 32 25.77 -24.56 -29.56
N LEU A 33 24.79 -25.25 -28.96
CA LEU A 33 24.65 -25.38 -27.52
C LEU A 33 25.81 -26.16 -26.88
N GLU A 34 26.26 -27.25 -27.51
CA GLU A 34 27.42 -28.03 -27.04
C GLU A 34 28.73 -27.22 -27.07
N ARG A 35 28.85 -26.29 -28.02
CA ARG A 35 29.98 -25.35 -28.11
C ARG A 35 29.82 -24.09 -27.26
N GLY A 36 28.71 -23.95 -26.53
CA GLY A 36 28.42 -22.80 -25.67
C GLY A 36 28.13 -21.49 -26.41
N VAL A 37 27.74 -21.56 -27.68
CA VAL A 37 27.40 -20.38 -28.50
C VAL A 37 25.93 -20.04 -28.31
N VAL A 38 25.64 -18.85 -27.79
CA VAL A 38 24.26 -18.37 -27.51
C VAL A 38 23.96 -17.11 -28.32
N ASP A 39 23.65 -17.31 -29.60
CA ASP A 39 23.25 -16.30 -30.58
C ASP A 39 21.71 -16.18 -30.70
N GLU A 40 21.22 -15.25 -31.54
CA GLU A 40 19.77 -14.98 -31.66
C GLU A 40 18.98 -16.21 -32.10
N GLU A 41 19.53 -17.06 -32.96
CA GLU A 41 18.87 -18.28 -33.45
C GLU A 41 18.67 -19.29 -32.31
N VAL A 42 19.66 -19.44 -31.41
CA VAL A 42 19.55 -20.30 -30.21
C VAL A 42 18.57 -19.71 -29.19
N LEU A 43 18.56 -18.38 -29.04
CA LEU A 43 17.67 -17.70 -28.10
C LEU A 43 16.19 -17.75 -28.54
N GLU A 44 15.91 -17.67 -29.84
CA GLU A 44 14.57 -17.87 -30.39
C GLU A 44 14.09 -19.31 -30.22
N ALA A 45 15.00 -20.28 -30.38
CA ALA A 45 14.67 -21.71 -30.22
C ALA A 45 14.55 -22.17 -28.76
N CYS A 46 15.13 -21.43 -27.80
CA CYS A 46 15.16 -21.77 -26.37
C CYS A 46 14.77 -20.56 -25.49
N PRO A 47 13.47 -20.28 -25.31
CA PRO A 47 12.97 -19.10 -24.57
C PRO A 47 13.49 -19.00 -23.13
N ASP A 48 13.63 -20.13 -22.45
CA ASP A 48 14.15 -20.19 -21.08
C ASP A 48 15.61 -19.67 -20.99
N LEU A 49 16.42 -19.95 -22.02
CA LEU A 49 17.80 -19.48 -22.11
C LEU A 49 17.86 -17.96 -22.36
N ALA A 50 16.90 -17.42 -23.12
CA ALA A 50 16.74 -15.99 -23.34
C ALA A 50 16.34 -15.25 -22.05
N GLU A 51 15.48 -15.84 -21.23
CA GLU A 51 15.12 -15.30 -19.92
C GLU A 51 16.32 -15.30 -18.96
N VAL A 52 17.10 -16.38 -18.93
CA VAL A 52 18.32 -16.50 -18.12
C VAL A 52 19.39 -15.49 -18.56
N LYS A 53 19.62 -15.32 -19.87
CA LYS A 53 20.57 -14.32 -20.42
C LYS A 53 20.14 -12.90 -20.02
N THR A 54 18.87 -12.56 -20.22
CA THR A 54 18.29 -11.26 -19.82
C THR A 54 18.44 -11.01 -18.32
N ARG A 55 18.24 -12.03 -17.49
CA ARG A 55 18.40 -11.94 -16.03
C ARG A 55 19.87 -11.74 -15.63
N ASN A 56 20.80 -12.41 -16.28
CA ASN A 56 22.24 -12.23 -16.06
C ASN A 56 22.74 -10.85 -16.50
N ASP A 57 22.27 -10.33 -17.64
CA ASP A 57 22.61 -8.99 -18.11
C ASP A 57 22.07 -7.91 -17.17
N LYS A 58 20.83 -8.07 -16.66
CA LYS A 58 20.27 -7.21 -15.60
C LYS A 58 21.07 -7.28 -14.31
N LEU A 59 21.58 -8.46 -13.92
CA LEU A 59 22.44 -8.61 -12.74
C LEU A 59 23.80 -7.95 -12.94
N ALA A 60 24.42 -8.08 -14.12
CA ALA A 60 25.68 -7.41 -14.46
C ALA A 60 25.52 -5.88 -14.45
N TYR A 61 24.44 -5.37 -15.03
CA TYR A 61 24.10 -3.95 -14.98
C TYR A 61 23.88 -3.45 -13.54
N ARG A 62 23.11 -4.18 -12.73
CA ARG A 62 22.91 -3.86 -11.29
C ARG A 62 24.20 -3.89 -10.50
N ARG A 63 25.10 -4.85 -10.76
CA ARG A 63 26.43 -4.91 -10.14
C ARG A 63 27.25 -3.67 -10.45
N THR A 64 27.18 -3.19 -11.69
CA THR A 64 27.88 -1.97 -12.13
C THR A 64 27.34 -0.72 -11.43
N ILE A 65 26.01 -0.60 -11.27
CA ILE A 65 25.38 0.50 -10.52
C ILE A 65 25.76 0.45 -9.03
N LEU A 66 25.75 -0.74 -8.42
CA LEU A 66 26.09 -0.92 -7.02
C LEU A 66 27.56 -0.60 -6.76
N GLN A 67 28.46 -1.02 -7.67
CA GLN A 67 29.88 -0.69 -7.58
C GLN A 67 30.09 0.83 -7.67
N ARG A 68 29.45 1.49 -8.63
CA ARG A 68 29.50 2.96 -8.74
C ARG A 68 28.96 3.66 -7.49
N SER A 69 27.85 3.19 -6.93
CA SER A 69 27.29 3.75 -5.70
C SER A 69 28.19 3.53 -4.47
N LEU A 70 28.89 2.40 -4.42
CA LEU A 70 29.88 2.11 -3.39
C LEU A 70 31.08 3.05 -3.51
N ASP A 71 31.59 3.24 -4.73
CA ASP A 71 32.71 4.13 -5.02
C ASP A 71 32.36 5.60 -4.70
N GLU A 72 31.15 6.05 -5.05
CA GLU A 72 30.63 7.39 -4.71
C GLU A 72 30.51 7.59 -3.19
N ARG A 73 30.08 6.57 -2.44
CA ARG A 73 30.02 6.63 -0.96
C ARG A 73 31.39 6.59 -0.32
N LEU A 74 32.33 5.80 -0.84
CA LEU A 74 33.71 5.77 -0.37
C LEU A 74 34.39 7.12 -0.61
N ALA A 75 34.16 7.74 -1.77
CA ALA A 75 34.63 9.09 -2.08
C ALA A 75 33.99 10.16 -1.17
N SER A 76 32.69 10.07 -0.90
CA SER A 76 31.99 10.98 0.02
C SER A 76 32.47 10.83 1.47
N ASN A 77 32.75 9.62 1.93
CA ASN A 77 33.28 9.36 3.27
C ASN A 77 34.73 9.83 3.41
N ALA A 78 35.56 9.66 2.36
CA ALA A 78 36.91 10.21 2.31
C ALA A 78 36.90 11.75 2.33
N ALA A 79 35.96 12.39 1.62
CA ALA A 79 35.78 13.83 1.64
C ALA A 79 35.28 14.34 3.01
N ALA A 80 34.37 13.62 3.66
CA ALA A 80 33.88 13.94 5.01
C ALA A 80 34.97 13.78 6.08
N ALA A 81 35.84 12.77 5.96
CA ALA A 81 36.99 12.59 6.84
C ALA A 81 38.07 13.68 6.65
N ALA A 82 38.23 14.20 5.43
CA ALA A 82 39.15 15.30 5.12
C ALA A 82 38.60 16.69 5.54
N ALA A 83 37.29 16.83 5.74
CA ALA A 83 36.63 18.09 6.11
C ALA A 83 36.36 18.26 7.62
N ALA A 84 36.81 17.33 8.47
CA ALA A 84 36.59 17.42 9.91
C ALA A 84 37.41 18.57 10.55
N PRO A 85 36.77 19.57 11.19
CA PRO A 85 37.48 20.65 11.84
C PRO A 85 38.01 20.18 13.20
N LYS A 86 39.34 20.25 13.40
CA LYS A 86 39.95 20.23 14.73
C LYS A 86 39.66 21.58 15.42
N LYS A 87 38.62 21.64 16.25
CA LYS A 87 38.52 22.56 17.41
C LYS A 87 37.24 22.29 18.21
N GLN A 88 37.42 22.01 19.50
CA GLN A 88 36.36 22.09 20.51
C GLN A 88 35.86 23.54 20.62
N PRO A 89 34.55 23.80 20.76
CA PRO A 89 34.06 25.10 21.16
C PRO A 89 33.85 25.15 22.67
N GLU A 90 34.54 26.10 23.31
CA GLU A 90 34.15 26.66 24.60
C GLU A 90 32.77 27.33 24.46
N SER A 91 31.87 27.04 25.39
CA SER A 91 30.53 27.61 25.44
C SER A 91 30.57 29.06 25.94
N LYS A 92 30.17 30.00 25.08
CA LYS A 92 29.74 31.34 25.50
C LYS A 92 28.24 31.34 25.74
N MET A 93 27.85 31.38 27.01
CA MET A 93 26.48 31.69 27.44
C MET A 93 26.15 33.15 27.14
N SER A 94 25.06 33.39 26.41
CA SER A 94 24.39 34.68 26.36
C SER A 94 23.49 34.83 27.59
N ALA A 95 23.68 35.91 28.34
CA ALA A 95 22.81 36.31 29.44
C ALA A 95 21.50 36.88 28.89
N GLY A 96 20.38 36.32 29.33
CA GLY A 96 19.02 36.77 29.02
C GLY A 96 18.01 35.69 29.38
N ASP A 97 17.31 35.89 30.51
CA ASP A 97 16.24 35.06 31.12
C ASP A 97 16.67 34.00 32.15
N ALA A 98 17.24 34.50 33.25
CA ALA A 98 17.34 33.79 34.51
C ALA A 98 16.04 33.93 35.32
N ALA A 99 15.16 32.92 35.21
CA ALA A 99 14.31 32.43 36.30
C ALA A 99 13.58 31.13 35.87
N LYS A 100 14.34 30.05 35.65
CA LYS A 100 13.79 28.69 35.78
C LYS A 100 14.71 27.92 36.72
N ALA A 101 14.14 27.51 37.84
CA ALA A 101 14.78 26.74 38.89
C ALA A 101 15.59 25.57 38.31
N ALA A 102 16.74 25.29 38.91
CA ALA A 102 17.46 24.03 38.70
C ALA A 102 16.47 22.86 38.85
N PRO A 103 16.58 21.77 38.06
CA PRO A 103 15.71 20.62 38.24
C PRO A 103 15.97 20.06 39.64
N GLU A 104 15.01 20.22 40.54
CA GLU A 104 15.00 19.56 41.84
C GLU A 104 15.19 18.06 41.61
N ALA A 105 16.04 17.43 42.43
CA ALA A 105 16.20 15.98 42.38
C ALA A 105 14.82 15.31 42.58
N PRO A 106 14.48 14.27 41.80
CA PRO A 106 13.18 13.63 41.91
C PRO A 106 12.97 13.10 43.33
N SER A 107 11.80 13.34 43.90
CA SER A 107 11.46 12.90 45.26
C SER A 107 11.53 11.38 45.39
N GLU A 108 11.72 10.87 46.61
CA GLU A 108 11.76 9.43 46.88
C GLU A 108 10.46 8.73 46.45
N GLU A 109 9.32 9.42 46.55
CA GLU A 109 8.02 8.94 46.08
C GLU A 109 7.98 8.79 44.55
N VAL A 110 8.52 9.76 43.81
CA VAL A 110 8.64 9.69 42.34
C VAL A 110 9.52 8.50 41.92
N LEU A 111 10.62 8.26 42.64
CA LEU A 111 11.51 7.13 42.38
C LEU A 111 10.81 5.79 42.66
N LYS A 112 10.11 5.65 43.80
CA LYS A 112 9.32 4.44 44.11
C LYS A 112 8.25 4.16 43.04
N ARG A 113 7.56 5.20 42.58
CA ARG A 113 6.55 5.09 41.51
C ARG A 113 7.17 4.68 40.18
N ARG A 114 8.32 5.26 39.81
CA ARG A 114 9.11 4.85 38.65
C ARG A 114 9.50 3.38 38.75
N ASP A 115 10.03 2.95 39.88
CA ASP A 115 10.49 1.56 40.08
C ASP A 115 9.33 0.57 39.99
N LEU A 116 8.15 0.91 40.48
CA LEU A 116 6.93 0.12 40.29
C LEU A 116 6.55 -0.01 38.80
N ILE A 117 6.66 1.09 38.04
CA ILE A 117 6.39 1.10 36.59
C ILE A 117 7.43 0.23 35.85
N THR A 118 8.71 0.35 36.18
CA THR A 118 9.80 -0.25 35.40
C THR A 118 10.27 -1.62 35.88
N ARG A 119 9.86 -2.09 37.06
CA ARG A 119 10.25 -3.43 37.55
C ARG A 119 9.80 -4.53 36.59
N ASN A 120 10.61 -5.57 36.50
CA ASN A 120 10.39 -6.76 35.66
C ASN A 120 10.23 -6.48 34.16
N LEU A 121 10.60 -5.27 33.70
CA LEU A 121 10.76 -4.98 32.28
C LEU A 121 12.17 -5.38 31.83
N GLN A 122 12.28 -5.84 30.60
CA GLN A 122 13.56 -6.13 29.97
C GLN A 122 14.22 -4.87 29.42
N GLU A 123 13.41 -3.94 28.88
CA GLU A 123 13.93 -2.70 28.28
C GLU A 123 12.93 -1.54 28.43
N VAL A 124 13.47 -0.34 28.56
CA VAL A 124 12.74 0.93 28.66
C VAL A 124 13.32 1.92 27.66
N LEU A 125 12.50 2.39 26.70
CA LEU A 125 12.85 3.46 25.78
C LEU A 125 12.17 4.76 26.19
N GLY A 126 12.90 5.87 26.20
CA GLY A 126 12.38 7.16 26.62
C GLY A 126 12.20 7.33 28.13
N GLY A 127 13.00 6.63 28.95
CA GLY A 127 12.95 6.69 30.42
C GLY A 127 13.08 8.10 31.00
N ASP A 128 13.87 8.98 30.38
CA ASP A 128 13.99 10.38 30.80
C ASP A 128 12.66 11.13 30.68
N LYS A 129 11.89 10.88 29.61
CA LYS A 129 10.58 11.49 29.40
C LYS A 129 9.57 10.96 30.42
N LEU A 130 9.60 9.66 30.71
CA LEU A 130 8.78 9.05 31.77
C LEU A 130 9.08 9.73 33.13
N LEU A 131 10.36 9.87 33.49
CA LEU A 131 10.77 10.50 34.73
C LEU A 131 10.37 11.99 34.80
N GLN A 132 10.51 12.71 33.69
CA GLN A 132 10.07 14.11 33.59
C GLN A 132 8.55 14.24 33.81
N GLN A 133 7.75 13.36 33.20
CA GLN A 133 6.30 13.36 33.35
C GLN A 133 5.86 13.01 34.77
N LEU A 134 6.54 12.05 35.40
CA LEU A 134 6.33 11.69 36.80
C LEU A 134 6.66 12.86 37.74
N THR A 135 7.82 13.50 37.55
CA THR A 135 8.29 14.64 38.36
C THR A 135 7.34 15.84 38.22
N ALA A 136 6.77 16.05 37.02
CA ALA A 136 5.77 17.08 36.78
C ALA A 136 4.38 16.77 37.35
N GLY A 137 4.19 15.62 38.00
CA GLY A 137 2.89 15.21 38.55
C GLY A 137 1.82 14.95 37.48
N LYS A 138 2.23 14.66 36.24
CA LYS A 138 1.29 14.42 35.13
C LYS A 138 0.47 13.16 35.39
N ASN A 139 -0.84 13.21 35.14
CA ASN A 139 -1.66 12.00 35.03
C ASN A 139 -1.34 11.30 33.70
N MET A 140 -0.47 10.30 33.76
CA MET A 140 0.04 9.60 32.58
C MET A 140 -0.97 8.61 32.02
N HIS A 141 -0.93 8.41 30.70
CA HIS A 141 -1.78 7.45 30.00
C HIS A 141 -0.92 6.47 29.20
N VAL A 142 -1.02 5.18 29.50
CA VAL A 142 -0.35 4.09 28.75
C VAL A 142 -1.37 3.24 28.03
N TYR A 143 -1.01 2.66 26.89
CA TYR A 143 -1.79 1.56 26.32
C TYR A 143 -0.98 0.29 26.11
N TRP A 144 -1.72 -0.82 26.10
CA TRP A 144 -1.26 -2.14 25.69
C TRP A 144 -2.20 -2.66 24.62
N GLY A 145 -1.65 -3.13 23.49
CA GLY A 145 -2.41 -3.67 22.39
C GLY A 145 -2.41 -5.20 22.39
N THR A 146 -3.58 -5.82 22.19
CA THR A 146 -3.71 -7.26 22.03
C THR A 146 -4.55 -7.60 20.81
N ALA A 147 -4.01 -8.40 19.90
CA ALA A 147 -4.73 -8.87 18.71
C ALA A 147 -5.71 -9.99 19.09
N THR A 148 -6.98 -9.82 18.74
CA THR A 148 -8.06 -10.76 19.10
C THR A 148 -8.10 -11.94 18.12
N THR A 149 -7.11 -12.82 18.22
CA THR A 149 -6.90 -13.96 17.31
C THR A 149 -7.35 -15.29 17.96
N GLY A 150 -6.41 -16.06 18.52
CA GLY A 150 -6.72 -17.30 19.25
C GLY A 150 -7.30 -17.03 20.64
N ARG A 151 -7.59 -18.08 21.41
CA ARG A 151 -8.04 -17.92 22.80
C ARG A 151 -6.91 -17.42 23.71
N PRO A 152 -7.17 -16.46 24.63
CA PRO A 152 -6.21 -16.08 25.66
C PRO A 152 -5.77 -17.29 26.49
N HIS A 153 -4.49 -17.30 26.88
CA HIS A 153 -3.87 -18.37 27.65
C HIS A 153 -3.14 -17.79 28.87
N VAL A 154 -2.65 -18.64 29.76
CA VAL A 154 -1.94 -18.24 30.99
C VAL A 154 -0.73 -17.32 30.77
N GLY A 155 -0.18 -17.25 29.56
CA GLY A 155 0.84 -16.26 29.19
C GLY A 155 0.37 -14.81 29.32
N TYR A 156 -0.95 -14.56 29.27
CA TYR A 156 -1.54 -13.24 29.49
C TYR A 156 -1.38 -12.75 30.93
N LEU A 157 -1.06 -13.62 31.89
CA LEU A 157 -0.78 -13.21 33.27
C LEU A 157 0.44 -12.28 33.37
N VAL A 158 1.42 -12.43 32.47
CA VAL A 158 2.63 -11.60 32.44
C VAL A 158 2.30 -10.13 32.13
N PRO A 159 1.65 -9.79 31.00
CA PRO A 159 1.22 -8.41 30.76
C PRO A 159 0.16 -7.94 31.75
N MET A 160 -0.76 -8.79 32.22
CA MET A 160 -1.76 -8.38 33.21
C MET A 160 -1.13 -7.96 34.54
N ARG A 161 -0.05 -8.64 34.97
CA ARG A 161 0.67 -8.25 36.18
C ARG A 161 1.31 -6.86 36.05
N LYS A 162 1.85 -6.52 34.88
CA LYS A 162 2.39 -5.18 34.61
C LYS A 162 1.29 -4.13 34.49
N ILE A 163 0.14 -4.46 33.92
CA ILE A 163 -1.03 -3.57 33.92
C ILE A 163 -1.48 -3.26 35.35
N ALA A 164 -1.47 -4.25 36.24
CA ALA A 164 -1.73 -4.04 37.67
C ALA A 164 -0.71 -3.08 38.31
N ASP A 165 0.58 -3.19 37.97
CA ASP A 165 1.60 -2.22 38.43
C ASP A 165 1.31 -0.80 37.95
N PHE A 166 0.87 -0.62 36.71
CA PHE A 166 0.53 0.69 36.17
C PHE A 166 -0.69 1.29 36.87
N LEU A 167 -1.74 0.50 37.09
CA LEU A 167 -2.95 0.91 37.82
C LEU A 167 -2.63 1.28 39.27
N GLN A 168 -1.80 0.47 39.95
CA GLN A 168 -1.33 0.76 41.31
C GLN A 168 -0.45 2.01 41.36
N ALA A 169 0.36 2.24 40.32
CA ALA A 169 1.09 3.48 40.13
C ALA A 169 0.19 4.65 39.69
N GLY A 170 -1.15 4.52 39.72
CA GLY A 170 -2.09 5.58 39.35
C GLY A 170 -1.95 6.08 37.92
N ILE A 171 -1.54 5.21 37.00
CA ILE A 171 -1.49 5.48 35.57
C ILE A 171 -2.83 5.05 34.96
N LYS A 172 -3.38 5.89 34.10
CA LYS A 172 -4.52 5.52 33.26
C LYS A 172 -4.09 4.48 32.24
N VAL A 173 -4.76 3.32 32.20
CA VAL A 173 -4.42 2.23 31.26
C VAL A 173 -5.52 2.08 30.21
N THR A 174 -5.14 1.95 28.95
CA THR A 174 -6.03 1.49 27.89
C THR A 174 -5.57 0.16 27.32
N ILE A 175 -6.47 -0.81 27.30
CA ILE A 175 -6.26 -2.06 26.56
C ILE A 175 -6.94 -1.90 25.21
N LEU A 176 -6.14 -1.92 24.15
CA LEU A 176 -6.61 -1.87 22.77
C LEU A 176 -6.82 -3.29 22.26
N PHE A 177 -8.06 -3.65 21.99
CA PHE A 177 -8.42 -4.83 21.22
C PHE A 177 -8.17 -4.54 19.75
N ALA A 178 -7.04 -5.03 19.26
CA ALA A 178 -6.55 -4.78 17.91
C ALA A 178 -7.23 -5.75 16.92
N ASP A 179 -8.54 -5.60 16.76
CA ASP A 179 -9.41 -6.41 15.91
C ASP A 179 -9.06 -6.25 14.42
N LEU A 180 -8.83 -5.01 13.97
CA LEU A 180 -8.35 -4.75 12.61
C LEU A 180 -6.98 -5.40 12.35
N HIS A 181 -6.08 -5.34 13.33
CA HIS A 181 -4.76 -5.98 13.23
C HIS A 181 -4.85 -7.51 13.17
N ALA A 182 -5.80 -8.11 13.90
CA ALA A 182 -6.07 -9.55 13.84
C ALA A 182 -6.54 -10.00 12.43
N PHE A 183 -7.23 -9.12 11.70
CA PHE A 183 -7.57 -9.34 10.29
C PHE A 183 -6.37 -9.13 9.37
N LEU A 184 -5.58 -8.07 9.56
CA LEU A 184 -4.43 -7.73 8.72
C LEU A 184 -3.26 -8.73 8.83
N ASP A 185 -3.10 -9.40 9.97
CA ASP A 185 -2.09 -10.44 10.18
C ASP A 185 -2.49 -11.76 9.51
N ASN A 186 -2.41 -11.77 8.18
CA ASN A 186 -2.66 -12.94 7.33
C ASN A 186 -4.02 -13.62 7.60
N MET A 187 -5.07 -12.82 7.83
CA MET A 187 -6.44 -13.28 8.06
C MET A 187 -6.57 -14.30 9.21
N LYS A 188 -5.75 -14.18 10.26
CA LYS A 188 -5.91 -14.99 11.49
C LYS A 188 -7.29 -14.86 12.14
N SER A 189 -8.02 -13.80 11.81
CA SER A 189 -9.45 -13.67 12.06
C SER A 189 -10.16 -13.18 10.81
N THR A 190 -11.42 -13.59 10.64
CA THR A 190 -12.33 -13.01 9.65
C THR A 190 -13.21 -11.96 10.33
N TRP A 191 -13.81 -11.07 9.53
CA TRP A 191 -14.61 -9.96 10.05
C TRP A 191 -15.79 -10.47 10.89
N GLU A 192 -16.43 -11.56 10.47
CA GLU A 192 -17.57 -12.20 11.14
C GLU A 192 -17.24 -12.69 12.55
N LEU A 193 -15.97 -13.00 12.82
CA LEU A 193 -15.51 -13.51 14.11
C LEU A 193 -15.06 -12.40 15.05
N LEU A 194 -14.62 -11.26 14.53
CA LEU A 194 -13.91 -10.22 15.29
C LEU A 194 -14.71 -9.72 16.49
N GLU A 195 -15.98 -9.35 16.29
CA GLU A 195 -16.80 -8.76 17.36
C GLU A 195 -16.96 -9.72 18.54
N ASN A 196 -17.21 -11.00 18.28
CA ASN A 196 -17.35 -12.02 19.32
C ASN A 196 -16.01 -12.32 20.00
N ARG A 197 -14.90 -12.32 19.24
CA ARG A 197 -13.56 -12.47 19.83
C ARG A 197 -13.22 -11.29 20.75
N VAL A 198 -13.54 -10.06 20.36
CA VAL A 198 -13.36 -8.87 21.21
C VAL A 198 -14.15 -9.01 22.51
N LYS A 199 -15.45 -9.37 22.43
CA LYS A 199 -16.29 -9.60 23.62
C LYS A 199 -15.69 -10.66 24.55
N TYR A 200 -15.18 -11.76 24.00
CA TYR A 200 -14.51 -12.81 24.79
C TYR A 200 -13.23 -12.32 25.46
N TYR A 201 -12.37 -11.62 24.72
CA TYR A 201 -11.14 -11.05 25.26
C TYR A 201 -11.42 -10.06 26.38
N GLU A 202 -12.42 -9.18 26.20
CA GLU A 202 -12.81 -8.20 27.20
C GLU A 202 -13.27 -8.86 28.50
N ALA A 203 -14.20 -9.81 28.41
CA ALA A 203 -14.68 -10.56 29.56
C ALA A 203 -13.55 -11.34 30.26
N SER A 204 -12.70 -12.02 29.49
CA SER A 204 -11.63 -12.85 30.03
C SER A 204 -10.54 -12.04 30.73
N ILE A 205 -10.13 -10.91 30.14
CA ILE A 205 -9.11 -10.01 30.72
C ILE A 205 -9.65 -9.33 31.97
N LYS A 206 -10.91 -8.89 31.94
CA LYS A 206 -11.57 -8.32 33.11
C LYS A 206 -11.64 -9.33 34.25
N ALA A 207 -12.06 -10.56 33.98
CA ALA A 207 -12.12 -11.62 34.98
C ALA A 207 -10.73 -11.98 35.53
N LEU A 208 -9.71 -11.99 34.67
CA LEU A 208 -8.32 -12.23 35.08
C LEU A 208 -7.79 -11.15 36.03
N LEU A 209 -8.02 -9.87 35.73
CA LEU A 209 -7.60 -8.76 36.60
C LEU A 209 -8.37 -8.75 37.93
N GLN A 210 -9.67 -9.07 37.90
CA GLN A 210 -10.48 -9.19 39.11
C GLN A 210 -10.04 -10.38 39.97
N ALA A 211 -9.65 -11.51 39.37
CA ALA A 211 -9.12 -12.67 40.09
C ALA A 211 -7.78 -12.39 40.80
N LEU A 212 -7.04 -11.38 40.31
CA LEU A 212 -5.79 -10.86 40.87
C LEU A 212 -6.02 -9.70 41.87
N ASP A 213 -7.27 -9.41 42.23
CA ASP A 213 -7.65 -8.35 43.18
C ASP A 213 -7.13 -6.95 42.78
N VAL A 214 -7.05 -6.69 41.47
CA VAL A 214 -6.55 -5.42 40.91
C VAL A 214 -7.69 -4.40 40.79
N PRO A 215 -7.53 -3.17 41.29
CA PRO A 215 -8.49 -2.08 41.07
C PRO A 215 -8.50 -1.67 39.58
N ILE A 216 -9.65 -1.78 38.92
CA ILE A 216 -9.81 -1.57 37.46
C ILE A 216 -10.51 -0.25 37.10
N GLU A 217 -10.62 0.69 38.03
CA GLU A 217 -11.36 1.96 37.81
C GLU A 217 -10.68 2.85 36.76
N GLN A 218 -9.36 2.78 36.65
CA GLN A 218 -8.57 3.51 35.63
C GLN A 218 -8.27 2.67 34.37
N LEU A 219 -8.88 1.49 34.27
CA LEU A 219 -8.75 0.62 33.10
C LEU A 219 -9.83 0.98 32.08
N HIS A 220 -9.41 1.16 30.83
CA HIS A 220 -10.32 1.42 29.72
C HIS A 220 -10.11 0.40 28.61
N PHE A 221 -11.21 -0.08 28.04
CA PHE A 221 -11.19 -0.91 26.85
C PHE A 221 -11.52 -0.09 25.60
N ARG A 222 -10.81 -0.37 24.51
CA ARG A 222 -11.06 0.22 23.19
C ARG A 222 -10.91 -0.84 22.11
N MET A 223 -11.83 -0.85 21.16
CA MET A 223 -11.73 -1.64 19.92
C MET A 223 -11.07 -0.78 18.84
N GLY A 224 -10.12 -1.34 18.09
CA GLY A 224 -9.33 -0.62 17.09
C GLY A 224 -10.19 -0.08 15.95
N SER A 225 -11.04 -0.92 15.37
CA SER A 225 -11.90 -0.54 14.24
C SER A 225 -12.84 0.65 14.51
N HIS A 226 -13.14 0.96 15.79
CA HIS A 226 -13.96 2.12 16.15
C HIS A 226 -13.34 3.47 15.77
N TYR A 227 -12.02 3.57 15.61
CA TYR A 227 -11.35 4.81 15.19
C TYR A 227 -10.38 4.62 14.03
N GLN A 228 -9.81 3.42 13.83
CA GLN A 228 -8.82 3.14 12.78
C GLN A 228 -9.40 3.19 11.35
N LEU A 229 -10.73 3.15 11.23
CA LEU A 229 -11.45 3.34 9.96
C LEU A 229 -11.78 4.82 9.69
N GLY A 230 -11.69 5.68 10.72
CA GLY A 230 -12.07 7.08 10.62
C GLY A 230 -11.09 7.87 9.75
N ARG A 231 -11.63 8.85 9.02
CA ARG A 231 -10.85 9.74 8.14
C ARG A 231 -9.57 10.31 8.77
N PRO A 232 -9.56 10.85 10.00
CA PRO A 232 -8.32 11.38 10.60
C PRO A 232 -7.20 10.33 10.72
N PHE A 233 -7.55 9.09 11.06
CA PHE A 233 -6.58 8.01 11.17
C PHE A 233 -6.08 7.57 9.80
N THR A 234 -7.00 7.40 8.84
CA THR A 234 -6.66 7.00 7.46
C THR A 234 -5.78 8.03 6.77
N GLU A 235 -6.02 9.34 6.97
CA GLU A 235 -5.17 10.41 6.46
C GLU A 235 -3.73 10.34 7.03
N ASP A 236 -3.58 10.14 8.34
CA ASP A 236 -2.26 9.96 8.96
C ASP A 236 -1.57 8.68 8.51
N MET A 237 -2.32 7.58 8.31
CA MET A 237 -1.81 6.31 7.76
C MET A 237 -1.26 6.49 6.35
N ILE A 238 -2.01 7.16 5.48
CA ILE A 238 -1.57 7.49 4.12
C ILE A 238 -0.29 8.34 4.16
N ARG A 239 -0.26 9.39 5.00
CA ARG A 239 0.94 10.24 5.17
C ARG A 239 2.14 9.48 5.72
N LEU A 240 1.92 8.52 6.62
CA LEU A 240 3.00 7.68 7.12
C LEU A 240 3.54 6.75 6.04
N CYS A 241 2.66 6.21 5.18
CA CYS A 241 3.07 5.38 4.03
C CYS A 241 3.93 6.13 3.01
N THR A 242 3.80 7.46 2.89
CA THR A 242 4.67 8.24 1.98
C THR A 242 6.08 8.43 2.54
N GLN A 243 6.25 8.38 3.86
CA GLN A 243 7.53 8.55 4.54
C GLN A 243 8.27 7.23 4.79
N VAL A 244 7.53 6.16 5.07
CA VAL A 244 8.10 4.86 5.42
C VAL A 244 8.39 4.03 4.18
N SER A 245 9.60 3.49 4.09
CA SER A 245 9.95 2.57 2.99
C SER A 245 9.37 1.17 3.23
N GLN A 246 9.11 0.43 2.14
CA GLN A 246 8.68 -0.97 2.22
C GLN A 246 9.66 -1.82 3.06
N ARG A 247 10.96 -1.56 2.92
CA ARG A 247 12.02 -2.25 3.68
C ARG A 247 11.92 -1.98 5.18
N ASP A 248 11.70 -0.72 5.57
CA ASP A 248 11.65 -0.36 6.99
C ASP A 248 10.35 -0.85 7.64
N ALA A 249 9.22 -0.81 6.92
CA ALA A 249 7.97 -1.46 7.34
C ALA A 249 8.14 -2.97 7.52
N LEU A 250 8.78 -3.65 6.55
CA LEU A 250 9.10 -5.08 6.64
C LEU A 250 9.98 -5.40 7.84
N LYS A 251 11.05 -4.62 8.04
CA LYS A 251 11.96 -4.78 9.18
C LYS A 251 11.23 -4.59 10.51
N ALA A 252 10.34 -3.60 10.60
CA ALA A 252 9.56 -3.32 11.79
C ALA A 252 8.61 -4.48 12.14
N GLY A 253 7.94 -5.07 11.15
CA GLY A 253 6.99 -6.16 11.34
C GLY A 253 7.59 -7.57 11.44
N ALA A 254 8.90 -7.75 11.26
CA ALA A 254 9.53 -9.07 11.04
C ALA A 254 9.30 -10.11 12.17
N GLU A 255 9.19 -9.66 13.42
CA GLU A 255 9.01 -10.53 14.60
C GLU A 255 7.54 -10.68 15.05
N VAL A 256 6.65 -9.86 14.48
CA VAL A 256 5.24 -9.74 14.91
C VAL A 256 4.29 -10.28 13.84
N VAL A 257 4.50 -9.89 12.58
CA VAL A 257 3.67 -10.30 11.46
C VAL A 257 4.06 -11.72 11.03
N LYS A 258 3.07 -12.56 10.76
CA LYS A 258 3.31 -13.92 10.28
C LYS A 258 4.11 -13.90 8.98
N GLN A 259 5.23 -14.63 8.95
CA GLN A 259 6.01 -14.83 7.73
C GLN A 259 5.39 -15.96 6.91
N VAL A 260 5.14 -15.70 5.62
CA VAL A 260 4.55 -16.63 4.66
C VAL A 260 5.26 -16.47 3.32
N ASP A 261 5.21 -17.49 2.46
CA ASP A 261 5.91 -17.51 1.17
C ASP A 261 5.47 -16.38 0.23
N SER A 262 4.16 -16.09 0.23
CA SER A 262 3.53 -15.03 -0.58
C SER A 262 2.96 -13.95 0.34
N PRO A 263 3.80 -13.03 0.86
CA PRO A 263 3.36 -12.11 1.89
C PRO A 263 2.44 -11.01 1.35
N LEU A 264 1.34 -10.78 2.07
CA LEU A 264 0.33 -9.79 1.75
C LEU A 264 0.81 -8.36 2.03
N LEU A 265 0.23 -7.40 1.31
CA LEU A 265 0.47 -5.98 1.49
C LEU A 265 0.03 -5.48 2.88
N SER A 266 -1.06 -6.05 3.43
CA SER A 266 -1.56 -5.77 4.78
C SER A 266 -0.49 -5.90 5.87
N GLY A 267 0.42 -6.87 5.73
CA GLY A 267 1.52 -7.07 6.66
C GLY A 267 2.53 -5.91 6.70
N LEU A 268 2.62 -5.09 5.64
CA LEU A 268 3.43 -3.86 5.66
C LEU A 268 2.70 -2.69 6.33
N LEU A 269 1.36 -2.69 6.32
CA LEU A 269 0.55 -1.65 6.98
C LEU A 269 0.50 -1.86 8.49
N TYR A 270 0.51 -3.10 8.96
CA TYR A 270 0.43 -3.47 10.39
C TYR A 270 1.30 -2.59 11.31
N PRO A 271 2.65 -2.49 11.13
CA PRO A 271 3.49 -1.71 12.04
C PRO A 271 3.21 -0.21 12.00
N LEU A 272 2.69 0.31 10.89
CA LEU A 272 2.32 1.73 10.75
C LEU A 272 1.04 2.04 11.53
N LEU A 273 0.05 1.14 11.47
CA LEU A 273 -1.20 1.28 12.25
C LEU A 273 -0.90 1.27 13.74
N GLN A 274 -0.08 0.31 14.21
CA GLN A 274 0.31 0.22 15.61
C GLN A 274 1.04 1.48 16.08
N ALA A 275 1.91 2.07 15.25
CA ALA A 275 2.57 3.34 15.58
C ALA A 275 1.56 4.50 15.71
N LEU A 276 0.57 4.57 14.82
CA LEU A 276 -0.45 5.63 14.85
C LEU A 276 -1.43 5.50 16.01
N ASP A 277 -1.63 4.30 16.54
CA ASP A 277 -2.44 4.08 17.74
C ASP A 277 -1.96 4.92 18.93
N GLU A 278 -0.64 5.11 19.08
CA GLU A 278 -0.06 5.98 20.10
C GLU A 278 -0.63 7.42 20.03
N GLN A 279 -0.77 7.93 18.81
CA GLN A 279 -1.27 9.27 18.57
C GLN A 279 -2.78 9.36 18.79
N HIS A 280 -3.53 8.41 18.22
CA HIS A 280 -5.00 8.47 18.20
C HIS A 280 -5.65 8.05 19.52
N LEU A 281 -4.98 7.22 20.32
CA LEU A 281 -5.35 6.95 21.71
C LEU A 281 -4.93 8.06 22.68
N LYS A 282 -4.12 9.03 22.21
CA LYS A 282 -3.61 10.18 22.98
C LYS A 282 -2.80 9.76 24.21
N VAL A 283 -1.99 8.73 24.07
CA VAL A 283 -1.17 8.18 25.15
C VAL A 283 0.19 8.88 25.27
N ASP A 284 0.77 8.77 26.46
CA ASP A 284 2.14 9.15 26.78
C ASP A 284 3.15 8.05 26.46
N GLY A 285 2.71 6.80 26.53
CA GLY A 285 3.55 5.65 26.24
C GLY A 285 2.80 4.38 25.86
N GLN A 286 3.57 3.42 25.37
CA GLN A 286 3.09 2.09 24.98
C GLN A 286 3.81 1.00 25.77
N PHE A 287 3.05 -0.01 26.18
CA PHE A 287 3.57 -1.22 26.79
C PHE A 287 3.35 -2.42 25.84
N GLY A 288 4.34 -3.31 25.75
CA GLY A 288 4.25 -4.57 25.00
C GLY A 288 5.46 -5.47 25.25
N GLY A 289 5.55 -6.58 24.52
CA GLY A 289 6.70 -7.49 24.59
C GLY A 289 7.93 -6.93 23.87
N VAL A 290 9.12 -7.45 24.19
CA VAL A 290 10.35 -7.13 23.45
C VAL A 290 10.32 -7.54 21.98
N ASP A 291 9.43 -8.46 21.58
CA ASP A 291 9.19 -8.79 20.16
C ASP A 291 8.56 -7.63 19.36
N GLN A 292 7.97 -6.64 20.04
CA GLN A 292 7.42 -5.43 19.42
C GLN A 292 8.44 -4.28 19.31
N ARG A 293 9.68 -4.47 19.80
CA ARG A 293 10.71 -3.43 19.87
C ARG A 293 10.95 -2.72 18.54
N LYS A 294 10.96 -3.46 17.42
CA LYS A 294 11.20 -2.87 16.09
C LYS A 294 10.04 -1.96 15.64
N ILE A 295 8.81 -2.25 16.06
CA ILE A 295 7.63 -1.40 15.81
C ILE A 295 7.71 -0.14 16.68
N PHE A 296 8.10 -0.28 17.94
CA PHE A 296 8.30 0.86 18.85
C PHE A 296 9.35 1.85 18.33
N ILE A 297 10.47 1.34 17.82
CA ILE A 297 11.50 2.17 17.19
C ILE A 297 10.97 2.85 15.93
N LEU A 298 10.18 2.15 15.10
CA LEU A 298 9.54 2.76 13.93
C LEU A 298 8.64 3.94 14.36
N ALA A 299 7.82 3.77 15.40
CA ALA A 299 6.98 4.85 15.92
C ALA A 299 7.84 6.03 16.43
N GLU A 300 8.90 5.73 17.18
CA GLU A 300 9.82 6.71 17.74
C GLU A 300 10.51 7.58 16.66
N GLU A 301 10.89 6.96 15.54
CA GLU A 301 11.58 7.62 14.43
C GLU A 301 10.64 8.39 13.49
N GLN A 302 9.44 7.85 13.23
CA GLN A 302 8.58 8.33 12.14
C GLN A 302 7.49 9.29 12.61
N LEU A 303 6.90 9.09 13.80
CA LEU A 303 5.85 9.99 14.32
C LEU A 303 6.32 11.47 14.41
N PRO A 304 7.54 11.78 14.89
CA PRO A 304 8.02 13.16 14.93
C PRO A 304 8.15 13.81 13.54
N LYS A 305 8.44 13.03 12.49
CA LYS A 305 8.53 13.53 11.10
C LYS A 305 7.16 13.94 10.55
N LEU A 306 6.08 13.35 11.07
CA LEU A 306 4.70 13.79 10.82
C LEU A 306 4.24 14.93 11.74
N LYS A 307 5.14 15.45 12.59
CA LYS A 307 4.84 16.41 13.67
C LYS A 307 3.89 15.84 14.73
N LEU A 308 3.89 14.53 14.91
CA LEU A 308 3.19 13.83 15.97
C LEU A 308 4.12 13.62 17.16
N GLY A 309 3.56 13.41 18.35
CA GLY A 309 4.36 13.29 19.58
C GLY A 309 5.24 12.03 19.61
N LYS A 310 6.43 12.14 20.20
CA LYS A 310 7.23 10.97 20.60
C LYS A 310 6.65 10.32 21.86
N ARG A 311 6.64 9.00 22.00
CA ARG A 311 6.19 8.27 23.20
C ARG A 311 7.36 7.59 23.91
N TRP A 312 7.16 7.18 25.16
CA TRP A 312 8.05 6.22 25.82
C TRP A 312 7.50 4.80 25.64
N HIS A 313 8.39 3.80 25.62
CA HIS A 313 8.02 2.40 25.39
C HIS A 313 8.57 1.51 26.50
N LEU A 314 7.72 0.64 27.02
CA LEU A 314 8.03 -0.30 28.09
C LEU A 314 7.91 -1.73 27.57
N MET A 315 8.97 -2.52 27.71
CA MET A 315 9.03 -3.86 27.12
C MET A 315 9.20 -4.95 28.17
N ASN A 316 8.23 -5.87 28.27
CA ASN A 316 8.38 -7.07 29.09
C ASN A 316 9.17 -8.17 28.36
N PRO A 317 9.91 -9.03 29.10
CA PRO A 317 10.61 -10.15 28.50
C PRO A 317 9.64 -11.16 27.88
N MET A 318 10.16 -11.93 26.92
CA MET A 318 9.44 -13.09 26.37
C MET A 318 9.51 -14.22 27.38
N VAL A 319 8.35 -14.66 27.89
CA VAL A 319 8.27 -15.76 28.84
C VAL A 319 8.13 -17.08 28.06
N PRO A 320 9.02 -18.07 28.28
CA PRO A 320 8.93 -19.38 27.66
C PRO A 320 7.60 -20.08 27.94
N GLY A 321 7.14 -20.89 27.01
CA GLY A 321 6.03 -21.81 27.20
C GLY A 321 6.40 -22.97 28.12
N LEU A 322 5.37 -23.66 28.60
CA LEU A 322 5.53 -24.79 29.53
C LEU A 322 6.32 -25.94 28.90
N THR A 323 6.24 -26.11 27.59
CA THR A 323 6.95 -27.16 26.84
C THR A 323 8.31 -26.72 26.28
N GLY A 324 8.81 -25.52 26.63
CA GLY A 324 9.98 -24.89 26.00
C GLY A 324 9.62 -24.07 24.75
N GLY A 325 10.40 -23.02 24.43
CA GLY A 325 10.10 -22.10 23.31
C GLY A 325 8.98 -21.09 23.56
N LYS A 326 8.39 -20.51 22.50
CA LYS A 326 7.34 -19.46 22.59
C LYS A 326 5.94 -20.11 22.69
N MET A 327 5.10 -19.68 23.64
CA MET A 327 3.68 -20.11 23.69
C MET A 327 2.97 -19.67 22.40
N SER A 328 2.57 -20.64 21.58
CA SER A 328 1.93 -20.39 20.29
C SER A 328 0.41 -20.57 20.39
N SER A 329 -0.36 -19.63 19.82
CA SER A 329 -1.80 -19.80 19.70
C SER A 329 -2.20 -20.99 18.82
N SER A 330 -1.27 -21.49 17.99
CA SER A 330 -1.49 -22.51 16.97
C SER A 330 -1.26 -23.96 17.44
N GLU A 331 -0.63 -24.18 18.59
CA GLU A 331 -0.39 -25.51 19.16
C GLU A 331 -1.21 -25.67 20.44
N ILE A 332 -2.26 -26.50 20.40
CA ILE A 332 -3.26 -26.62 21.48
C ILE A 332 -2.63 -27.13 22.79
N ASP A 333 -1.69 -28.06 22.69
CA ASP A 333 -1.04 -28.68 23.86
C ASP A 333 0.10 -27.85 24.44
N SER A 334 0.61 -26.85 23.69
CA SER A 334 1.70 -25.96 24.14
C SER A 334 1.25 -24.87 25.12
N LYS A 335 -0.07 -24.69 25.33
CA LYS A 335 -0.65 -23.58 26.09
C LYS A 335 -1.77 -24.05 27.01
N ILE A 336 -1.94 -23.36 28.14
CA ILE A 336 -3.09 -23.52 29.04
C ILE A 336 -4.08 -22.39 28.77
N ASP A 337 -5.27 -22.70 28.28
CA ASP A 337 -6.36 -21.73 28.09
C ASP A 337 -6.84 -21.22 29.46
N LEU A 338 -7.32 -19.97 29.53
CA LEU A 338 -7.87 -19.45 30.78
C LEU A 338 -9.11 -20.23 31.26
N LEU A 339 -9.80 -20.90 30.33
CA LEU A 339 -10.99 -21.70 30.62
C LEU A 339 -10.74 -23.23 30.58
N ASP A 340 -9.48 -23.68 30.57
CA ASP A 340 -9.17 -25.12 30.63
C ASP A 340 -9.59 -25.71 31.99
N PRO A 341 -10.28 -26.88 32.02
CA PRO A 341 -10.65 -27.52 33.28
C PRO A 341 -9.40 -27.95 34.07
N ALA A 342 -9.52 -28.03 35.39
CA ALA A 342 -8.39 -28.31 36.29
C ALA A 342 -7.61 -29.57 35.91
N GLU A 343 -8.29 -30.63 35.48
CA GLU A 343 -7.67 -31.87 35.01
C GLU A 343 -6.73 -31.67 33.81
N LEU A 344 -7.10 -30.77 32.89
CA LEU A 344 -6.32 -30.46 31.70
C LEU A 344 -5.13 -29.55 32.03
N VAL A 345 -5.33 -28.59 32.94
CA VAL A 345 -4.25 -27.75 33.50
C VAL A 345 -3.17 -28.63 34.13
N THR A 346 -3.56 -29.54 35.03
CA THR A 346 -2.65 -30.49 35.70
C THR A 346 -1.89 -31.33 34.68
N ARG A 347 -2.58 -31.88 33.67
CA ARG A 347 -1.94 -32.69 32.63
C ARG A 347 -0.87 -31.90 31.85
N LYS A 348 -1.18 -30.67 31.46
CA LYS A 348 -0.27 -29.82 30.68
C LYS A 348 0.98 -29.41 31.49
N ILE A 349 0.81 -29.12 32.78
CA ILE A 349 1.93 -28.78 33.67
C ILE A 349 2.79 -30.02 33.97
N ALA A 350 2.18 -31.19 34.13
CA ALA A 350 2.92 -32.44 34.31
C ALA A 350 3.88 -32.70 33.13
N SER A 351 3.44 -32.40 31.89
CA SER A 351 4.27 -32.49 30.68
C SER A 351 5.27 -31.32 30.48
N ALA A 352 5.31 -30.34 31.37
CA ALA A 352 6.19 -29.19 31.23
C ALA A 352 7.68 -29.57 31.38
N VAL A 353 8.54 -28.89 30.63
CA VAL A 353 10.01 -29.04 30.73
C VAL A 353 10.47 -28.39 32.04
N CYS A 354 11.05 -29.19 32.92
CA CYS A 354 11.52 -28.74 34.24
C CYS A 354 12.75 -29.56 34.66
N GLU A 355 13.86 -29.34 33.97
CA GLU A 355 15.14 -29.99 34.26
C GLU A 355 16.07 -29.04 35.03
N ARG A 356 16.97 -29.61 35.83
CA ARG A 356 18.00 -28.85 36.56
C ARG A 356 19.10 -28.40 35.60
N GLY A 357 19.63 -27.20 35.80
CA GLY A 357 20.63 -26.60 34.93
C GLY A 357 20.14 -26.26 33.51
N ALA A 358 18.84 -26.39 33.22
CA ALA A 358 18.29 -26.02 31.92
C ALA A 358 18.17 -24.50 31.79
N ASP A 359 18.79 -23.93 30.74
CA ASP A 359 18.73 -22.50 30.43
C ASP A 359 17.29 -22.03 30.14
N GLU A 360 16.43 -22.91 29.60
CA GLU A 360 15.02 -22.64 29.29
C GLU A 360 14.07 -23.50 30.14
N ASN A 361 13.91 -23.16 31.42
CA ASN A 361 12.94 -23.81 32.31
C ASN A 361 11.62 -23.01 32.34
N GLY A 362 10.61 -23.53 31.64
CA GLY A 362 9.29 -22.88 31.54
C GLY A 362 8.58 -22.76 32.89
N VAL A 363 8.72 -23.75 33.77
CA VAL A 363 8.15 -23.73 35.12
C VAL A 363 8.78 -22.61 35.95
N LEU A 364 10.10 -22.56 36.06
CA LEU A 364 10.81 -21.51 36.81
C LEU A 364 10.54 -20.10 36.25
N SER A 365 10.36 -19.98 34.93
CA SER A 365 9.98 -18.72 34.29
C SER A 365 8.60 -18.25 34.75
N PHE A 366 7.62 -19.16 34.87
CA PHE A 366 6.31 -18.84 35.46
C PHE A 366 6.42 -18.42 36.93
N TYR A 367 7.31 -19.04 37.71
CA TYR A 367 7.59 -18.57 39.08
C TYR A 367 8.08 -17.13 39.10
N GLN A 368 9.06 -16.81 38.25
CA GLN A 368 9.68 -15.48 38.18
C GLN A 368 8.69 -14.38 37.76
N PHE A 369 7.93 -14.61 36.69
CA PHE A 369 7.17 -13.55 36.04
C PHE A 369 5.69 -13.52 36.41
N VAL A 370 5.17 -14.60 36.98
CA VAL A 370 3.75 -14.74 37.32
C VAL A 370 3.56 -14.99 38.81
N LEU A 371 4.00 -16.15 39.33
CA LEU A 371 3.65 -16.59 40.67
C LEU A 371 4.24 -15.67 41.76
N LEU A 372 5.57 -15.49 41.79
CA LEU A 372 6.22 -14.65 42.81
C LEU A 372 5.73 -13.20 42.81
N PRO A 373 5.57 -12.52 41.65
CA PRO A 373 5.02 -11.17 41.61
C PRO A 373 3.57 -11.04 42.11
N ILE A 374 2.78 -12.12 42.08
CA ILE A 374 1.37 -12.13 42.52
C ILE A 374 1.27 -12.37 44.03
N VAL A 375 2.05 -13.31 44.56
CA VAL A 375 2.01 -13.67 46.00
C VAL A 375 2.81 -12.73 46.89
N ALA A 376 3.80 -12.02 46.35
CA ALA A 376 4.64 -11.10 47.12
C ALA A 376 3.79 -10.03 47.85
N PRO A 377 4.10 -9.73 49.13
CA PRO A 377 5.31 -10.09 49.87
C PRO A 377 5.25 -11.44 50.62
N ALA A 378 4.21 -12.25 50.43
CA ALA A 378 4.12 -13.55 51.09
C ALA A 378 5.06 -14.58 50.47
N ASP A 379 5.54 -15.51 51.29
CA ASP A 379 6.37 -16.63 50.85
C ASP A 379 5.54 -17.73 50.17
N VAL A 380 6.15 -18.41 49.21
CA VAL A 380 5.61 -19.58 48.53
C VAL A 380 6.10 -20.84 49.25
N GLN A 381 5.19 -21.77 49.51
CA GLN A 381 5.53 -23.10 50.04
C GLN A 381 5.74 -24.09 48.88
N ILE A 382 6.94 -24.66 48.78
CA ILE A 382 7.31 -25.66 47.76
C ILE A 382 7.95 -26.85 48.47
N GLY A 383 7.39 -28.04 48.33
CA GLY A 383 7.89 -29.26 49.01
C GLY A 383 8.01 -29.09 50.54
N GLY A 384 7.12 -28.30 51.15
CA GLY A 384 7.12 -27.99 52.59
C GLY A 384 8.17 -26.96 53.05
N LYS A 385 8.83 -26.25 52.13
CA LYS A 385 9.81 -25.18 52.41
C LYS A 385 9.30 -23.82 51.92
N SER A 386 9.65 -22.77 52.67
CA SER A 386 9.25 -21.39 52.41
C SER A 386 10.27 -20.66 51.54
N PHE A 387 9.82 -20.00 50.47
CA PHE A 387 10.67 -19.23 49.56
C PHE A 387 10.07 -17.87 49.22
N SER A 388 10.90 -16.84 49.22
CA SER A 388 10.50 -15.45 48.88
C SER A 388 11.13 -14.92 47.60
N THR A 389 12.17 -15.58 47.09
CA THR A 389 12.92 -15.14 45.90
C THR A 389 13.18 -16.28 44.93
N LEU A 390 13.26 -15.95 43.63
CA LEU A 390 13.59 -16.94 42.61
C LEU A 390 14.97 -17.57 42.84
N ASP A 391 15.95 -16.79 43.29
CA ASP A 391 17.31 -17.29 43.53
C ASP A 391 17.32 -18.36 44.63
N SER A 392 16.53 -18.17 45.70
CA SER A 392 16.38 -19.19 46.75
C SER A 392 15.71 -20.47 46.22
N ILE A 393 14.74 -20.36 45.31
CA ILE A 393 14.09 -21.50 44.67
C ILE A 393 15.07 -22.24 43.75
N LYS A 394 15.81 -21.49 42.92
CA LYS A 394 16.83 -22.05 42.01
C LYS A 394 17.92 -22.77 42.78
N ALA A 395 18.49 -22.16 43.82
CA ALA A 395 19.50 -22.80 44.66
C ALA A 395 18.98 -24.10 45.27
N ALA A 396 17.78 -24.09 45.86
CA ALA A 396 17.18 -25.28 46.43
C ALA A 396 16.88 -26.37 45.38
N PHE A 397 16.48 -25.98 44.17
CA PHE A 397 16.22 -26.92 43.07
C PHE A 397 17.52 -27.56 42.55
N GLU A 398 18.58 -26.77 42.37
CA GLU A 398 19.90 -27.27 41.94
C GLU A 398 20.53 -28.19 43.00
N GLU A 399 20.49 -27.79 44.27
CA GLU A 399 20.97 -28.58 45.41
C GLU A 399 20.12 -29.83 45.68
N GLY A 400 18.95 -29.95 45.05
CA GLY A 400 18.00 -31.06 45.22
C GLY A 400 17.23 -31.06 46.53
N ALA A 401 17.21 -29.91 47.20
CA ALA A 401 16.36 -29.64 48.35
C ALA A 401 14.86 -29.60 47.99
N ILE A 402 14.52 -29.35 46.72
CA ILE A 402 13.18 -29.48 46.12
C ILE A 402 13.30 -30.20 44.76
N GLN A 403 12.28 -30.93 44.34
CA GLN A 403 12.21 -31.68 43.09
C GLN A 403 11.34 -30.99 42.03
N ALA A 404 11.42 -31.46 40.79
CA ALA A 404 10.65 -30.91 39.68
C ALA A 404 9.13 -31.09 39.90
N ASP A 405 8.74 -32.22 40.50
CA ASP A 405 7.35 -32.49 40.83
C ASP A 405 6.83 -31.53 41.90
N ASP A 406 7.63 -31.19 42.93
CA ASP A 406 7.26 -30.18 43.92
C ASP A 406 6.97 -28.82 43.26
N LEU A 407 7.81 -28.40 42.31
CA LEU A 407 7.62 -27.15 41.58
C LEU A 407 6.35 -27.16 40.72
N LYS A 408 6.09 -28.30 40.04
CA LYS A 408 4.93 -28.49 39.16
C LYS A 408 3.62 -28.57 39.95
N GLU A 409 3.61 -29.25 41.09
CA GLU A 409 2.44 -29.38 41.96
C GLU A 409 2.03 -28.02 42.53
N THR A 410 2.98 -27.27 43.11
CA THR A 410 2.71 -25.91 43.63
C THR A 410 2.23 -24.97 42.52
N LEU A 411 2.83 -25.03 41.32
CA LEU A 411 2.37 -24.22 40.18
C LEU A 411 0.97 -24.62 39.72
N THR A 412 0.65 -25.91 39.75
CA THR A 412 -0.67 -26.45 39.39
C THR A 412 -1.75 -25.98 40.36
N GLU A 413 -1.49 -26.06 41.66
CA GLU A 413 -2.40 -25.58 42.70
C GLU A 413 -2.67 -24.08 42.55
N PHE A 414 -1.61 -23.29 42.36
CA PHE A 414 -1.69 -21.86 42.13
C PHE A 414 -2.55 -21.54 40.89
N LEU A 415 -2.24 -22.15 39.74
CA LEU A 415 -2.95 -21.88 38.49
C LEU A 415 -4.41 -22.34 38.56
N ASN A 416 -4.71 -23.51 39.12
CA ASN A 416 -6.08 -23.99 39.26
C ASN A 416 -6.92 -23.10 40.19
N THR A 417 -6.32 -22.59 41.27
CA THR A 417 -7.00 -21.65 42.18
C THR A 417 -7.33 -20.34 41.48
N LEU A 418 -6.37 -19.79 40.73
CA LEU A 418 -6.54 -18.54 40.01
C LEU A 418 -7.54 -18.69 38.85
N LEU A 419 -7.35 -19.71 38.01
CA LEU A 419 -8.23 -19.98 36.87
C LEU A 419 -9.63 -20.38 37.32
N GLY A 420 -9.80 -21.05 38.46
CA GLY A 420 -11.12 -21.34 39.02
C GLY A 420 -11.94 -20.08 39.30
N LYS A 421 -11.30 -18.99 39.79
CA LYS A 421 -11.95 -17.68 39.96
C LYS A 421 -12.38 -17.09 38.61
N VAL A 422 -11.51 -17.17 37.60
CA VAL A 422 -11.78 -16.66 36.24
C VAL A 422 -12.93 -17.43 35.59
N GLN A 423 -12.90 -18.76 35.68
CA GLN A 423 -13.92 -19.66 35.14
C GLN A 423 -15.27 -19.40 35.77
N ALA A 424 -15.35 -19.22 37.09
CA ALA A 424 -16.58 -18.89 37.78
C ALA A 424 -17.21 -17.57 37.29
N GLN A 425 -16.39 -16.57 36.96
CA GLN A 425 -16.88 -15.30 36.40
C GLN A 425 -17.29 -15.41 34.92
N CYS A 426 -16.66 -16.31 34.18
CA CYS A 426 -16.92 -16.54 32.76
C CYS A 426 -18.02 -17.60 32.50
N ASP A 427 -18.51 -18.32 33.52
CA ASP A 427 -19.56 -19.34 33.37
C ASP A 427 -20.95 -18.71 33.25
N THR A 428 -21.19 -18.00 32.15
CA THR A 428 -22.47 -17.39 31.80
C THR A 428 -22.98 -17.90 30.45
N PRO A 429 -24.30 -17.98 30.23
CA PRO A 429 -24.88 -18.34 28.92
C PRO A 429 -24.35 -17.44 27.79
N GLU A 430 -24.23 -16.14 28.06
CA GLU A 430 -23.74 -15.14 27.11
C GLU A 430 -22.29 -15.42 26.70
N MET A 431 -21.43 -15.77 27.66
CA MET A 431 -20.04 -16.10 27.37
C MET A 431 -19.91 -17.40 26.57
N LYS A 432 -20.74 -18.40 26.84
CA LYS A 432 -20.77 -19.64 26.05
C LYS A 432 -21.15 -19.37 24.60
N GLU A 433 -22.14 -18.51 24.37
CA GLU A 433 -22.56 -18.11 23.03
C GLU A 433 -21.48 -17.32 22.28
N VAL A 434 -20.87 -16.33 22.94
CA VAL A 434 -19.79 -15.51 22.37
C VAL A 434 -18.58 -16.38 22.01
N LEU A 435 -18.21 -17.34 22.86
CA LEU A 435 -17.12 -18.28 22.58
C LEU A 435 -17.45 -19.17 21.35
N LEU A 436 -18.67 -19.68 21.28
CA LEU A 436 -19.13 -20.51 20.16
C LEU A 436 -19.11 -19.73 18.84
N LYS A 437 -19.58 -18.48 18.84
CA LYS A 437 -19.58 -17.61 17.65
C LYS A 437 -18.17 -17.13 17.27
N GLY A 438 -17.34 -16.75 18.24
CA GLY A 438 -16.00 -16.20 18.00
C GLY A 438 -14.95 -17.21 17.53
N TYR A 439 -15.21 -18.50 17.75
CA TYR A 439 -14.33 -19.61 17.34
C TYR A 439 -15.05 -20.65 16.48
N ALA A 440 -16.15 -20.28 15.84
CA ALA A 440 -16.80 -21.10 14.83
C ALA A 440 -15.87 -21.29 13.62
N THR A 441 -15.98 -22.44 12.96
CA THR A 441 -15.36 -22.65 11.64
C THR A 441 -16.08 -21.75 10.64
N VAL A 442 -15.34 -20.81 10.05
CA VAL A 442 -15.83 -20.03 8.91
C VAL A 442 -15.39 -20.78 7.67
N GLU A 443 -16.35 -21.33 6.92
CA GLU A 443 -16.06 -21.84 5.59
C GLU A 443 -15.46 -20.71 4.77
N GLU A 444 -14.37 -20.97 4.04
CA GLU A 444 -13.87 -20.03 3.04
C GLU A 444 -15.00 -19.81 2.03
N ARG A 445 -15.78 -18.75 2.23
CA ARG A 445 -16.59 -18.22 1.14
C ARG A 445 -15.59 -17.78 0.10
N LYS A 446 -15.38 -18.61 -0.94
CA LYS A 446 -15.04 -18.06 -2.25
C LYS A 446 -16.02 -16.93 -2.43
N THR A 447 -15.55 -15.69 -2.49
CA THR A 447 -16.38 -14.53 -2.77
C THR A 447 -16.96 -14.77 -4.15
N SER A 448 -18.07 -15.51 -4.22
CA SER A 448 -18.72 -15.86 -5.45
C SER A 448 -19.31 -14.55 -5.94
N LEU A 449 -18.74 -14.04 -7.02
CA LEU A 449 -19.33 -12.90 -7.69
C LEU A 449 -20.79 -13.25 -8.02
N PRO A 450 -21.72 -12.29 -7.86
CA PRO A 450 -23.09 -12.50 -8.31
C PRO A 450 -23.08 -12.90 -9.78
N ASP A 451 -23.89 -13.89 -10.17
CA ASP A 451 -24.00 -14.28 -11.58
C ASP A 451 -24.37 -13.06 -12.44
N ARG A 452 -23.63 -12.85 -13.54
CA ARG A 452 -23.99 -11.84 -14.54
C ARG A 452 -25.10 -12.42 -15.43
N PRO A 453 -26.25 -11.74 -15.58
CA PRO A 453 -27.24 -12.19 -16.56
C PRO A 453 -26.62 -12.11 -17.96
N THR A 454 -26.83 -13.14 -18.78
CA THR A 454 -26.46 -13.09 -20.20
C THR A 454 -27.37 -12.10 -20.91
N VAL A 455 -26.79 -11.07 -21.52
CA VAL A 455 -27.53 -9.98 -22.16
C VAL A 455 -27.45 -10.11 -23.67
N SER A 456 -28.59 -10.04 -24.35
CA SER A 456 -28.66 -9.94 -25.81
C SER A 456 -28.76 -8.47 -26.21
N LEU A 457 -27.89 -8.01 -27.10
CA LEU A 457 -27.89 -6.64 -27.60
C LEU A 457 -28.75 -6.52 -28.86
N ASP A 458 -29.54 -5.44 -28.94
CA ASP A 458 -30.13 -5.02 -30.21
C ASP A 458 -29.08 -4.32 -31.11
N ALA A 459 -29.48 -4.00 -32.35
CA ALA A 459 -28.59 -3.38 -33.33
C ALA A 459 -28.04 -2.03 -32.86
N THR A 460 -28.86 -1.21 -32.19
CA THR A 460 -28.47 0.09 -31.65
C THR A 460 -27.45 -0.07 -30.53
N CYS A 461 -27.69 -0.98 -29.60
CA CYS A 461 -26.78 -1.28 -28.49
C CYS A 461 -25.45 -1.84 -29.01
N THR A 462 -25.48 -2.63 -30.08
CA THR A 462 -24.27 -3.15 -30.75
C THR A 462 -23.45 -2.00 -31.33
N GLN A 463 -24.10 -1.07 -32.04
CA GLN A 463 -23.44 0.12 -32.57
C GLN A 463 -22.87 1.01 -31.46
N HIS A 464 -23.60 1.18 -30.35
CA HIS A 464 -23.11 1.95 -29.19
C HIS A 464 -21.91 1.30 -28.51
N LEU A 465 -21.90 -0.04 -28.41
CA LEU A 465 -20.77 -0.81 -27.88
C LEU A 465 -19.52 -0.59 -28.75
N GLU A 466 -19.64 -0.73 -30.07
CA GLU A 466 -18.56 -0.49 -31.03
C GLU A 466 -18.07 0.96 -30.97
N ALA A 467 -18.96 1.93 -30.81
CA ALA A 467 -18.60 3.34 -30.71
C ALA A 467 -17.79 3.67 -29.44
N LEU A 468 -18.14 3.07 -28.29
CA LEU A 468 -17.41 3.27 -27.03
C LEU A 468 -16.03 2.60 -27.05
N ILE A 469 -15.94 1.37 -27.56
CA ILE A 469 -14.70 0.60 -27.61
C ILE A 469 -13.79 1.08 -28.73
N GLY A 470 -14.34 1.52 -29.86
CA GLY A 470 -13.61 1.77 -31.10
C GLY A 470 -12.43 2.73 -30.95
N GLY A 471 -11.21 2.20 -31.11
CA GLY A 471 -9.95 2.92 -30.95
C GLY A 471 -9.29 2.77 -29.58
N ALA A 472 -9.90 2.04 -28.65
CA ALA A 472 -9.34 1.71 -27.34
C ALA A 472 -9.12 0.20 -27.21
N LYS A 473 -8.14 -0.18 -26.39
CA LYS A 473 -7.84 -1.57 -26.05
C LYS A 473 -8.62 -1.99 -24.80
N LEU A 474 -9.28 -3.15 -24.85
CA LEU A 474 -9.92 -3.72 -23.67
C LEU A 474 -8.87 -4.22 -22.66
N VAL A 475 -9.07 -3.94 -21.38
CA VAL A 475 -8.18 -4.34 -20.29
C VAL A 475 -8.93 -5.11 -19.22
N GLY A 476 -8.40 -6.28 -18.85
CA GLY A 476 -8.96 -7.10 -17.78
C GLY A 476 -10.10 -7.98 -18.28
N GLU A 477 -11.30 -7.78 -17.73
CA GLU A 477 -12.49 -8.56 -18.12
C GLU A 477 -13.06 -8.14 -19.48
N GLY A 478 -14.05 -8.91 -19.93
CA GLY A 478 -14.81 -8.66 -21.13
C GLY A 478 -15.66 -7.39 -21.07
N THR A 479 -16.58 -7.30 -22.02
CA THR A 479 -17.49 -6.15 -22.16
C THR A 479 -18.79 -6.34 -21.38
N GLU A 480 -18.92 -7.36 -20.54
CA GLU A 480 -20.21 -7.77 -19.97
C GLU A 480 -20.84 -6.66 -19.11
N SER A 481 -20.04 -5.95 -18.30
CA SER A 481 -20.51 -4.80 -17.51
C SER A 481 -21.08 -3.69 -18.41
N LEU A 482 -20.38 -3.36 -19.50
CA LEU A 482 -20.85 -2.39 -20.49
C LEU A 482 -22.08 -2.88 -21.26
N GLN A 483 -22.11 -4.14 -21.68
CA GLN A 483 -23.26 -4.72 -22.37
C GLN A 483 -24.53 -4.67 -21.49
N ALA A 484 -24.39 -5.00 -20.21
CA ALA A 484 -25.48 -4.86 -19.25
C ALA A 484 -25.96 -3.41 -19.15
N ALA A 485 -25.04 -2.45 -18.98
CA ALA A 485 -25.35 -1.03 -18.89
C ALA A 485 -26.15 -0.52 -20.11
N LEU A 486 -25.71 -0.88 -21.33
CA LEU A 486 -26.35 -0.45 -22.58
C LEU A 486 -27.83 -0.90 -22.69
N THR A 487 -28.18 -2.07 -22.14
CA THR A 487 -29.57 -2.57 -22.21
C THR A 487 -30.51 -1.95 -21.19
N THR A 488 -29.99 -1.27 -20.16
CA THR A 488 -30.83 -0.64 -19.12
C THR A 488 -31.55 0.65 -19.59
N LYS A 489 -31.22 1.15 -20.78
CA LYS A 489 -31.68 2.45 -21.33
C LYS A 489 -31.33 3.67 -20.46
N LYS A 490 -30.48 3.52 -19.44
CA LYS A 490 -29.88 4.63 -18.69
C LYS A 490 -28.58 5.08 -19.39
N PRO A 491 -28.12 6.32 -19.17
CA PRO A 491 -26.80 6.74 -19.63
C PRO A 491 -25.71 5.83 -19.06
N VAL A 492 -24.76 5.43 -19.90
CA VAL A 492 -23.58 4.65 -19.50
C VAL A 492 -22.71 5.54 -18.61
N LYS A 493 -22.43 5.09 -17.39
CA LYS A 493 -21.57 5.80 -16.45
C LYS A 493 -20.11 5.56 -16.79
N VAL A 494 -19.38 6.62 -17.13
CA VAL A 494 -17.97 6.54 -17.52
C VAL A 494 -17.08 7.26 -16.52
N LEU A 495 -15.97 6.63 -16.11
CA LEU A 495 -14.96 7.26 -15.26
C LEU A 495 -13.68 7.52 -16.05
N ILE A 496 -13.18 8.74 -15.95
CA ILE A 496 -11.82 9.12 -16.34
C ILE A 496 -11.09 9.52 -15.06
N SER A 497 -10.20 8.65 -14.55
CA SER A 497 -9.37 8.99 -13.40
C SER A 497 -8.12 9.76 -13.84
N LEU A 498 -7.92 10.96 -13.28
CA LEU A 498 -6.75 11.80 -13.52
C LEU A 498 -6.04 12.10 -12.20
N ALA A 499 -4.80 11.61 -12.09
CA ALA A 499 -3.93 11.92 -10.96
C ALA A 499 -3.11 13.19 -11.26
N PRO A 500 -3.27 14.30 -10.48
CA PRO A 500 -2.56 15.56 -10.71
C PRO A 500 -1.08 15.49 -10.24
N LYS A 501 -0.26 14.75 -10.98
CA LYS A 501 1.15 14.49 -10.63
C LYS A 501 2.09 15.66 -10.95
N GLY A 502 1.72 16.54 -11.89
CA GLY A 502 2.50 17.72 -12.27
C GLY A 502 1.67 18.68 -13.09
N ARG A 503 2.26 19.33 -14.11
CA ARG A 503 1.53 20.25 -15.00
C ARG A 503 0.52 19.50 -15.86
N PHE A 504 -0.61 20.14 -16.13
CA PHE A 504 -1.58 19.59 -17.08
C PHE A 504 -0.94 19.55 -18.47
N HIS A 505 -1.27 18.54 -19.27
CA HIS A 505 -0.72 18.40 -20.61
C HIS A 505 -1.74 17.81 -21.59
N LEU A 506 -1.53 18.06 -22.89
CA LEU A 506 -2.44 17.68 -23.96
C LEU A 506 -2.81 16.18 -23.97
N GLY A 507 -1.88 15.30 -23.62
CA GLY A 507 -2.15 13.86 -23.50
C GLY A 507 -3.30 13.50 -22.53
N MET A 508 -3.61 14.34 -21.55
CA MET A 508 -4.76 14.13 -20.63
C MET A 508 -6.12 14.40 -21.31
N VAL A 509 -6.13 14.98 -22.50
CA VAL A 509 -7.35 15.28 -23.28
C VAL A 509 -7.80 14.08 -24.12
N ALA A 510 -6.92 13.12 -24.41
CA ALA A 510 -7.25 11.96 -25.26
C ALA A 510 -8.46 11.14 -24.77
N PRO A 511 -8.61 10.82 -23.46
CA PRO A 511 -9.83 10.18 -22.95
C PRO A 511 -11.10 11.00 -23.21
N LEU A 512 -11.04 12.34 -23.11
CA LEU A 512 -12.20 13.21 -23.37
C LEU A 512 -12.62 13.20 -24.84
N LEU A 513 -11.65 13.08 -25.76
CA LEU A 513 -11.92 12.97 -27.19
C LEU A 513 -12.61 11.64 -27.53
N GLN A 514 -12.24 10.54 -26.87
CA GLN A 514 -12.93 9.26 -26.99
C GLN A 514 -14.40 9.37 -26.54
N ILE A 515 -14.64 10.03 -25.40
CA ILE A 515 -16.01 10.25 -24.90
C ILE A 515 -16.81 11.15 -25.84
N ARG A 516 -16.21 12.23 -26.35
CA ARG A 516 -16.85 13.10 -27.34
C ARG A 516 -17.27 12.31 -28.58
N LYS A 517 -16.42 11.43 -29.10
CA LYS A 517 -16.72 10.54 -30.23
C LYS A 517 -17.92 9.63 -29.95
N ALA A 518 -17.96 9.00 -28.77
CA ALA A 518 -19.09 8.15 -28.37
C ALA A 518 -20.40 8.95 -28.26
N ILE A 519 -20.39 10.14 -27.64
CA ILE A 519 -21.56 11.02 -27.55
C ILE A 519 -22.06 11.41 -28.94
N ARG A 520 -21.15 11.76 -29.86
CA ARG A 520 -21.50 12.10 -31.25
C ARG A 520 -22.10 10.93 -32.02
N ALA A 521 -21.69 9.70 -31.70
CA ALA A 521 -22.27 8.49 -32.26
C ALA A 521 -23.66 8.13 -31.68
N GLY A 522 -24.22 8.98 -30.79
CA GLY A 522 -25.55 8.79 -30.21
C GLY A 522 -25.58 8.01 -28.90
N VAL A 523 -24.41 7.63 -28.37
CA VAL A 523 -24.34 6.89 -27.10
C VAL A 523 -24.77 7.81 -25.93
N PRO A 524 -25.77 7.42 -25.13
CA PRO A 524 -26.13 8.18 -23.94
C PRO A 524 -25.06 7.95 -22.87
N VAL A 525 -24.27 8.98 -22.56
CA VAL A 525 -23.14 8.91 -21.61
C VAL A 525 -23.35 9.88 -20.45
N GLU A 526 -23.04 9.44 -19.24
CA GLU A 526 -22.78 10.28 -18.07
C GLU A 526 -21.34 10.03 -17.60
N ALA A 527 -20.42 10.93 -17.94
CA ALA A 527 -19.01 10.78 -17.60
C ALA A 527 -18.61 11.60 -16.38
N THR A 528 -17.73 11.04 -15.56
CA THR A 528 -17.08 11.72 -14.44
C THR A 528 -15.57 11.75 -14.69
N VAL A 529 -14.99 12.95 -14.74
CA VAL A 529 -13.55 13.14 -14.65
C VAL A 529 -13.21 13.30 -13.17
N LEU A 530 -12.64 12.24 -12.58
CA LEU A 530 -12.25 12.23 -11.18
C LEU A 530 -10.80 12.70 -11.04
N ILE A 531 -10.61 13.84 -10.39
CA ILE A 531 -9.29 14.35 -10.03
C ILE A 531 -8.86 13.67 -8.73
N SER A 532 -8.07 12.62 -8.88
CA SER A 532 -7.62 11.74 -7.79
C SER A 532 -6.33 12.29 -7.16
N SER A 533 -6.49 13.22 -6.22
CA SER A 533 -5.38 13.81 -5.49
C SER A 533 -4.61 12.77 -4.65
N LEU A 534 -5.31 11.72 -4.20
CA LEU A 534 -4.73 10.64 -3.42
C LEU A 534 -3.80 9.76 -4.26
N GLU A 535 -4.17 9.38 -5.49
CA GLU A 535 -3.28 8.62 -6.39
C GLU A 535 -1.99 9.41 -6.71
N ALA A 536 -2.10 10.74 -6.87
CA ALA A 536 -0.94 11.60 -7.13
C ALA A 536 -0.01 11.75 -5.92
N LEU A 537 -0.55 11.71 -4.70
CA LEU A 537 0.22 11.69 -3.47
C LEU A 537 0.96 10.35 -3.29
N LEU A 538 0.24 9.25 -3.51
CA LEU A 538 0.75 7.90 -3.27
C LEU A 538 1.86 7.50 -4.24
N ASP A 539 1.83 8.03 -5.47
CA ASP A 539 2.91 7.92 -6.46
C ASP A 539 4.11 8.81 -6.09
N SER A 540 4.85 8.39 -5.06
CA SER A 540 6.11 9.01 -4.61
C SER A 540 6.03 10.49 -4.23
N GLU A 541 4.91 10.93 -3.65
CA GLU A 541 4.64 12.35 -3.34
C GLU A 541 4.84 13.29 -4.54
N LYS A 542 4.59 12.81 -5.78
CA LYS A 542 4.54 13.70 -6.95
C LYS A 542 3.59 14.87 -6.71
N CYS A 543 2.52 14.64 -5.94
CA CYS A 543 1.75 15.68 -5.27
C CYS A 543 1.96 15.67 -3.75
N PRO A 544 2.72 16.61 -3.16
CA PRO A 544 2.87 16.73 -1.72
C PRO A 544 1.53 16.97 -1.01
N TRP A 545 1.40 16.52 0.24
CA TRP A 545 0.17 16.61 1.03
C TRP A 545 -0.52 17.98 0.98
N ASN A 546 0.25 19.05 1.19
CA ASN A 546 -0.25 20.43 1.26
C ASN A 546 -0.58 21.04 -0.12
N ALA A 547 -0.17 20.38 -1.22
CA ALA A 547 -0.42 20.85 -2.58
C ALA A 547 -1.60 20.13 -3.25
N ARG A 548 -2.22 19.14 -2.60
CA ARG A 548 -3.31 18.33 -3.16
C ARG A 548 -4.50 19.16 -3.59
N GLU A 549 -5.07 19.95 -2.67
CA GLU A 549 -6.25 20.77 -2.97
C GLU A 549 -5.95 21.88 -3.99
N PRO A 550 -4.87 22.68 -3.86
CA PRO A 550 -4.55 23.69 -4.87
C PRO A 550 -4.31 23.11 -6.26
N ARG A 551 -3.69 21.94 -6.34
CA ARG A 551 -3.42 21.31 -7.63
C ARG A 551 -4.65 20.67 -8.25
N ALA A 552 -5.53 20.10 -7.44
CA ALA A 552 -6.81 19.62 -7.90
C ALA A 552 -7.69 20.78 -8.41
N ALA A 553 -7.65 21.95 -7.75
CA ALA A 553 -8.33 23.15 -8.21
C ALA A 553 -7.78 23.66 -9.56
N TYR A 554 -6.45 23.66 -9.75
CA TYR A 554 -5.83 23.98 -11.04
C TYR A 554 -6.29 23.02 -12.16
N TYR A 555 -6.32 21.71 -11.91
CA TYR A 555 -6.80 20.73 -12.88
C TYR A 555 -8.29 20.94 -13.21
N ALA A 556 -9.12 21.16 -12.19
CA ALA A 556 -10.55 21.40 -12.37
C ALA A 556 -10.80 22.62 -13.28
N ALA A 557 -10.15 23.75 -13.01
CA ALA A 557 -10.30 24.97 -13.79
C ALA A 557 -9.91 24.78 -15.27
N VAL A 558 -8.83 24.02 -15.55
CA VAL A 558 -8.43 23.71 -16.93
C VAL A 558 -9.42 22.76 -17.60
N LEU A 559 -9.85 21.72 -16.90
CA LEU A 559 -10.77 20.71 -17.42
C LEU A 559 -12.16 21.30 -17.69
N GLU A 560 -12.67 22.19 -16.85
CA GLU A 560 -13.98 22.84 -17.02
C GLU A 560 -14.04 23.59 -18.36
N VAL A 561 -12.99 24.37 -18.66
CA VAL A 561 -12.89 25.09 -19.94
C VAL A 561 -12.76 24.12 -21.12
N ILE A 562 -11.96 23.06 -20.99
CA ILE A 562 -11.78 22.06 -22.07
C ILE A 562 -13.10 21.34 -22.36
N VAL A 563 -13.80 20.88 -21.32
CA VAL A 563 -15.08 20.16 -21.45
C VAL A 563 -16.16 21.04 -22.08
N GLU A 564 -16.22 22.32 -21.70
CA GLU A 564 -17.10 23.31 -22.34
C GLU A 564 -16.71 23.50 -23.82
N HIS A 565 -15.42 23.68 -24.11
CA HIS A 565 -14.95 23.92 -25.48
C HIS A 565 -15.16 22.72 -26.41
N LEU A 566 -15.05 21.49 -25.89
CA LEU A 566 -15.35 20.26 -26.61
C LEU A 566 -16.86 20.02 -26.81
N GLY A 567 -17.74 20.84 -26.21
CA GLY A 567 -19.19 20.72 -26.35
C GLY A 567 -19.78 19.52 -25.64
N ILE A 568 -19.13 19.03 -24.58
CA ILE A 568 -19.53 17.82 -23.83
C ILE A 568 -19.91 18.10 -22.36
N ALA A 569 -20.02 19.37 -21.97
CA ALA A 569 -20.31 19.78 -20.60
C ALA A 569 -21.66 19.28 -20.03
N SER A 570 -22.64 18.99 -20.88
CA SER A 570 -23.92 18.41 -20.43
C SER A 570 -23.80 16.95 -19.99
N ALA A 571 -22.76 16.25 -20.45
CA ALA A 571 -22.55 14.83 -20.19
C ALA A 571 -21.37 14.55 -19.27
N VAL A 572 -20.42 15.49 -19.14
CA VAL A 572 -19.18 15.31 -18.37
C VAL A 572 -19.18 16.17 -17.11
N LYS A 573 -19.04 15.54 -15.95
CA LYS A 573 -18.86 16.19 -14.64
C LYS A 573 -17.41 16.11 -14.21
N ILE A 574 -16.89 17.16 -13.59
CA ILE A 574 -15.53 17.17 -13.02
C ILE A 574 -15.67 17.15 -11.51
N GLN A 575 -15.01 16.20 -10.85
CA GLN A 575 -15.09 16.00 -9.41
C GLN A 575 -13.70 15.84 -8.82
N LYS A 576 -13.50 16.39 -7.63
CA LYS A 576 -12.29 16.20 -6.84
C LYS A 576 -12.56 15.11 -5.81
N ASP A 577 -11.64 14.16 -5.67
CA ASP A 577 -11.83 13.02 -4.77
C ASP A 577 -12.23 13.44 -3.36
N PHE A 578 -11.54 14.40 -2.77
CA PHE A 578 -11.79 14.87 -1.39
C PHE A 578 -13.10 15.63 -1.15
N ASP A 579 -13.82 16.01 -2.21
CA ASP A 579 -15.16 16.63 -2.09
C ASP A 579 -16.28 15.57 -2.04
N LEU A 580 -15.96 14.30 -2.32
CA LEU A 580 -16.94 13.23 -2.41
C LEU A 580 -17.22 12.60 -1.04
N PRO A 581 -18.47 12.20 -0.75
CA PRO A 581 -18.86 11.72 0.58
C PRO A 581 -18.17 10.41 0.98
N TRP A 582 -17.78 9.60 0.00
CA TRP A 582 -17.08 8.35 0.23
C TRP A 582 -15.58 8.53 0.48
N TYR A 583 -15.01 9.73 0.26
CA TYR A 583 -13.58 9.96 0.39
C TYR A 583 -13.07 9.68 1.79
N LEU A 584 -12.29 8.60 1.92
CA LEU A 584 -11.75 8.11 3.19
C LEU A 584 -12.83 7.94 4.28
N SER A 585 -14.05 7.58 3.87
CA SER A 585 -15.10 7.16 4.80
C SER A 585 -14.72 5.85 5.49
N ASN A 586 -15.46 5.47 6.54
CA ASN A 586 -15.19 4.23 7.27
C ASN A 586 -15.25 2.99 6.35
N ASP A 587 -16.23 2.94 5.44
CA ASP A 587 -16.36 1.85 4.48
C ASP A 587 -15.20 1.84 3.48
N TYR A 588 -14.80 3.03 2.99
CA TYR A 588 -13.66 3.16 2.08
C TYR A 588 -12.36 2.66 2.73
N ALA A 589 -12.11 3.07 3.97
CA ALA A 589 -10.94 2.63 4.72
C ALA A 589 -10.97 1.13 5.00
N LEU A 590 -12.13 0.58 5.35
CA LEU A 590 -12.29 -0.86 5.55
C LEU A 590 -12.01 -1.65 4.27
N ASP A 591 -12.56 -1.22 3.15
CA ASP A 591 -12.32 -1.88 1.86
C ASP A 591 -10.85 -1.73 1.42
N LEU A 592 -10.20 -0.59 1.69
CA LEU A 592 -8.76 -0.44 1.49
C LEU A 592 -7.96 -1.50 2.26
N TYR A 593 -8.29 -1.75 3.52
CA TYR A 593 -7.64 -2.79 4.33
C TYR A 593 -7.94 -4.20 3.80
N LYS A 594 -9.17 -4.48 3.36
CA LYS A 594 -9.51 -5.76 2.73
C LYS A 594 -8.73 -5.99 1.44
N LEU A 595 -8.62 -4.97 0.58
CA LEU A 595 -7.82 -5.05 -0.63
C LEU A 595 -6.33 -5.29 -0.31
N ALA A 596 -5.78 -4.62 0.70
CA ALA A 596 -4.41 -4.86 1.15
C ALA A 596 -4.18 -6.29 1.67
N SER A 597 -5.21 -6.93 2.24
CA SER A 597 -5.19 -8.34 2.64
C SER A 597 -5.48 -9.33 1.50
N ALA A 598 -5.76 -8.84 0.28
CA ALA A 598 -6.08 -9.67 -0.89
C ALA A 598 -5.00 -9.67 -1.99
N VAL A 599 -3.94 -8.87 -1.80
CA VAL A 599 -2.86 -8.70 -2.78
C VAL A 599 -1.50 -8.85 -2.12
N THR A 600 -0.56 -9.45 -2.85
CA THR A 600 0.82 -9.55 -2.35
C THR A 600 1.56 -8.23 -2.47
N ARG A 601 2.66 -8.13 -1.72
CA ARG A 601 3.56 -6.97 -1.78
C ARG A 601 4.14 -6.76 -3.19
N ASP A 602 4.49 -7.85 -3.86
CA ASP A 602 5.12 -7.82 -5.18
C ASP A 602 4.09 -7.51 -6.29
N GLU A 603 2.89 -8.09 -6.21
CA GLU A 603 1.82 -7.81 -7.18
C GLU A 603 1.41 -6.32 -7.16
N SER A 604 1.38 -5.70 -5.98
CA SER A 604 1.01 -4.30 -5.83
C SER A 604 2.13 -3.32 -6.20
N ALA A 605 3.37 -3.78 -6.38
CA ALA A 605 4.54 -2.97 -6.72
C ALA A 605 4.61 -2.66 -8.23
N LEU A 606 3.54 -2.12 -8.81
CA LEU A 606 3.40 -1.91 -10.26
C LEU A 606 4.09 -0.65 -10.79
N LEU A 607 4.39 0.31 -9.92
CA LEU A 607 4.97 1.57 -10.35
C LEU A 607 6.48 1.41 -10.53
N ASN A 608 6.95 1.65 -11.75
CA ASN A 608 8.37 1.78 -12.09
C ASN A 608 8.94 3.09 -11.51
N THR A 609 9.08 3.16 -10.18
CA THR A 609 9.65 4.32 -9.48
C THR A 609 10.99 3.95 -8.85
N THR A 610 11.86 4.93 -8.69
CA THR A 610 13.06 4.80 -7.84
C THR A 610 12.74 4.91 -6.35
N SER A 611 11.49 5.21 -6.00
CA SER A 611 11.04 5.37 -4.62
C SER A 611 10.80 4.01 -3.98
N SER A 612 11.34 3.82 -2.78
CA SER A 612 11.06 2.66 -1.94
C SER A 612 9.89 2.90 -0.99
N ALA A 613 9.16 4.02 -1.13
CA ALA A 613 8.05 4.38 -0.25
C ALA A 613 6.90 3.36 -0.37
N LEU A 614 6.34 2.97 0.77
CA LEU A 614 5.23 2.03 0.86
C LEU A 614 3.96 2.55 0.17
N SER A 615 3.78 3.87 0.12
CA SER A 615 2.62 4.51 -0.51
C SER A 615 2.38 4.07 -1.96
N CYS A 616 3.43 3.73 -2.71
CA CYS A 616 3.32 3.32 -4.11
C CYS A 616 2.49 2.03 -4.27
N ASN A 617 2.56 1.12 -3.31
CA ASN A 617 1.77 -0.12 -3.30
C ASN A 617 0.26 0.14 -3.13
N LEU A 618 -0.14 1.32 -2.61
CA LEU A 618 -1.54 1.66 -2.39
C LEU A 618 -2.22 2.25 -3.63
N VAL A 619 -1.46 2.66 -4.65
CA VAL A 619 -2.02 3.23 -5.90
C VAL A 619 -3.04 2.30 -6.59
N PRO A 620 -2.74 1.01 -6.84
CA PRO A 620 -3.73 0.11 -7.45
C PRO A 620 -4.98 -0.11 -6.60
N LEU A 621 -4.86 -0.05 -5.27
CA LEU A 621 -6.00 -0.19 -4.36
C LEU A 621 -6.91 1.04 -4.46
N VAL A 622 -6.34 2.25 -4.40
CA VAL A 622 -7.12 3.50 -4.55
C VAL A 622 -7.78 3.58 -5.92
N TYR A 623 -7.08 3.17 -6.99
CA TYR A 623 -7.66 3.08 -8.33
C TYR A 623 -8.90 2.17 -8.36
N ALA A 624 -8.80 0.97 -7.78
CA ALA A 624 -9.93 0.04 -7.70
C ALA A 624 -11.10 0.59 -6.87
N LEU A 625 -10.81 1.21 -5.72
CA LEU A 625 -11.85 1.80 -4.87
C LEU A 625 -12.53 3.00 -5.52
N ASN A 626 -11.78 3.85 -6.23
CA ASN A 626 -12.35 4.98 -6.98
C ASN A 626 -13.37 4.48 -8.02
N ALA A 627 -13.08 3.38 -8.71
CA ALA A 627 -14.01 2.74 -9.63
C ALA A 627 -15.28 2.23 -8.92
N LYS A 628 -15.11 1.52 -7.80
CA LYS A 628 -16.23 0.97 -7.01
C LYS A 628 -17.16 2.07 -6.50
N TYR A 629 -16.62 3.07 -5.81
CA TYR A 629 -17.41 4.11 -5.13
C TYR A 629 -17.97 5.18 -6.08
N THR A 630 -17.44 5.29 -7.29
CA THR A 630 -18.05 6.10 -8.35
C THR A 630 -19.17 5.33 -9.09
N GLU A 631 -19.40 4.05 -8.76
CA GLU A 631 -20.42 3.19 -9.36
C GLU A 631 -20.39 3.21 -10.90
N THR A 632 -19.21 3.02 -11.44
CA THR A 632 -18.93 3.20 -12.87
C THR A 632 -19.21 1.92 -13.68
N ASP A 633 -19.66 2.07 -14.93
CA ASP A 633 -19.82 0.96 -15.88
C ASP A 633 -18.56 0.77 -16.74
N VAL A 634 -17.94 1.88 -17.16
CA VAL A 634 -16.73 1.91 -17.99
C VAL A 634 -15.67 2.83 -17.43
N ILE A 635 -14.42 2.36 -17.33
CA ILE A 635 -13.27 3.23 -17.05
C ILE A 635 -12.51 3.49 -18.35
N VAL A 636 -12.18 4.75 -18.63
CA VAL A 636 -11.31 5.12 -19.76
C VAL A 636 -10.00 5.70 -19.23
N VAL A 637 -8.89 5.05 -19.55
CA VAL A 637 -7.56 5.38 -19.04
C VAL A 637 -6.50 5.31 -20.13
N GLY A 638 -5.32 5.89 -19.91
CA GLY A 638 -4.20 5.75 -20.84
C GLY A 638 -3.57 4.35 -20.77
N GLU A 639 -3.02 3.85 -21.88
CA GLU A 639 -2.37 2.53 -21.95
C GLU A 639 -1.29 2.29 -20.90
N ASP A 640 -0.65 3.33 -20.37
CA ASP A 640 0.37 3.22 -19.32
C ASP A 640 -0.17 2.77 -17.97
N THR A 641 -1.50 2.78 -17.79
CA THR A 641 -2.17 2.32 -16.57
C THR A 641 -2.71 0.90 -16.69
N THR A 642 -2.49 0.21 -17.82
CA THR A 642 -3.01 -1.14 -18.10
C THR A 642 -2.68 -2.14 -17.00
N SER A 643 -1.46 -2.14 -16.45
CA SER A 643 -1.08 -3.03 -15.36
C SER A 643 -1.88 -2.79 -14.08
N THR A 644 -2.14 -1.51 -13.77
CA THR A 644 -2.95 -1.10 -12.61
C THR A 644 -4.41 -1.50 -12.82
N ALA A 645 -4.94 -1.28 -14.02
CA ALA A 645 -6.28 -1.69 -14.43
C ALA A 645 -6.47 -3.22 -14.34
N GLN A 646 -5.50 -4.01 -14.79
CA GLN A 646 -5.53 -5.47 -14.68
C GLN A 646 -5.57 -5.94 -13.23
N LEU A 647 -4.72 -5.38 -12.36
CA LEU A 647 -4.72 -5.74 -10.94
C LEU A 647 -6.02 -5.30 -10.25
N ALA A 648 -6.60 -4.17 -10.65
CA ALA A 648 -7.86 -3.67 -10.11
C ALA A 648 -9.02 -4.66 -10.27
N VAL A 649 -9.04 -5.46 -11.36
CA VAL A 649 -10.04 -6.54 -11.54
C VAL A 649 -9.93 -7.56 -10.41
N LYS A 650 -8.73 -8.09 -10.18
CA LYS A 650 -8.46 -9.06 -9.10
C LYS A 650 -8.86 -8.49 -7.73
N LEU A 651 -8.50 -7.23 -7.48
CA LEU A 651 -8.81 -6.52 -6.25
C LEU A 651 -10.32 -6.40 -6.01
N LEU A 652 -11.08 -5.95 -7.01
CA LEU A 652 -12.54 -5.81 -6.90
C LEU A 652 -13.22 -7.15 -6.63
N HIS A 653 -12.77 -8.23 -7.28
CA HIS A 653 -13.29 -9.57 -7.05
C HIS A 653 -13.06 -10.06 -5.62
N ALA A 654 -11.90 -9.76 -5.05
CA ALA A 654 -11.57 -10.16 -3.69
C ALA A 654 -12.54 -9.58 -2.64
N ILE A 655 -13.13 -8.41 -2.93
CA ILE A 655 -14.16 -7.79 -2.07
C ILE A 655 -15.60 -8.00 -2.59
N GLY A 656 -15.80 -8.95 -3.50
CA GLY A 656 -17.11 -9.34 -4.02
C GLY A 656 -17.76 -8.33 -4.97
N SER A 657 -16.96 -7.45 -5.58
CA SER A 657 -17.43 -6.46 -6.57
C SER A 657 -17.04 -6.89 -7.97
N HIS A 658 -17.95 -6.75 -8.92
CA HIS A 658 -17.64 -6.84 -10.35
C HIS A 658 -16.76 -5.67 -10.77
N ALA A 659 -15.81 -5.93 -11.67
CA ALA A 659 -15.03 -4.88 -12.29
C ALA A 659 -15.82 -4.18 -13.42
N PRO A 660 -15.73 -2.84 -13.54
CA PRO A 660 -16.23 -2.15 -14.72
C PRO A 660 -15.41 -2.57 -15.96
N THR A 661 -16.00 -2.40 -17.15
CA THR A 661 -15.27 -2.57 -18.40
C THR A 661 -14.17 -1.50 -18.47
N GLN A 662 -12.90 -1.88 -18.70
CA GLN A 662 -11.80 -0.92 -18.72
C GLN A 662 -11.23 -0.77 -20.13
N LEU A 663 -11.15 0.47 -20.61
CA LEU A 663 -10.70 0.84 -21.94
C LEU A 663 -9.40 1.65 -21.84
N ALA A 664 -8.34 1.13 -22.44
CA ALA A 664 -7.06 1.80 -22.56
C ALA A 664 -6.98 2.56 -23.88
N VAL A 665 -6.85 3.88 -23.81
CA VAL A 665 -6.61 4.75 -24.96
C VAL A 665 -5.12 4.93 -25.20
N GLU A 666 -4.75 5.00 -26.49
CA GLU A 666 -3.37 5.22 -26.89
C GLU A 666 -2.80 6.52 -26.29
N ILE A 667 -1.53 6.45 -25.93
CA ILE A 667 -0.82 7.58 -25.32
C ILE A 667 -0.43 8.59 -26.39
N VAL A 668 -0.62 9.89 -26.09
CA VAL A 668 -0.11 10.99 -26.90
C VAL A 668 1.40 11.18 -26.63
N PRO A 669 2.26 11.18 -27.66
CA PRO A 669 3.70 11.37 -27.47
C PRO A 669 4.03 12.80 -27.03
N GLY A 670 5.07 12.92 -26.22
CA GLY A 670 5.79 14.16 -25.96
C GLY A 670 6.62 14.55 -27.17
N MET A 671 7.15 15.77 -27.16
CA MET A 671 7.97 16.27 -28.27
C MET A 671 9.34 15.59 -28.36
N ASP A 672 9.67 14.72 -27.41
CA ASP A 672 10.82 13.82 -27.36
C ASP A 672 10.48 12.37 -27.76
N GLU A 673 9.32 12.15 -28.41
CA GLU A 673 8.81 10.85 -28.88
C GLU A 673 8.36 9.88 -27.78
N ASN A 674 8.85 10.05 -26.56
CA ASN A 674 8.41 9.32 -25.38
C ASN A 674 6.96 9.69 -25.02
N LYS A 675 6.37 8.98 -24.05
CA LYS A 675 5.09 9.39 -23.44
C LYS A 675 5.17 10.84 -22.94
N MET A 676 4.15 11.65 -23.27
CA MET A 676 4.02 12.99 -22.71
C MET A 676 3.93 12.91 -21.18
N SER A 677 4.91 13.53 -20.51
CA SER A 677 5.12 13.38 -19.08
C SER A 677 5.11 14.73 -18.36
N CYS A 678 4.42 14.75 -17.21
CA CYS A 678 4.43 15.87 -16.26
C CYS A 678 5.84 16.27 -15.77
N SER A 679 6.81 15.34 -15.85
CA SER A 679 8.20 15.57 -15.42
C SER A 679 9.08 16.19 -16.52
N SER A 680 8.60 16.23 -17.76
CA SER A 680 9.35 16.69 -18.94
C SER A 680 8.77 18.00 -19.47
N LEU A 681 8.92 19.08 -18.72
CA LEU A 681 8.31 20.39 -19.01
C LEU A 681 8.64 20.95 -20.41
N ASP A 682 9.84 20.66 -20.92
CA ASP A 682 10.28 21.10 -22.25
C ASP A 682 9.62 20.32 -23.40
N PHE A 683 9.11 19.12 -23.13
CA PHE A 683 8.57 18.21 -24.13
C PHE A 683 7.05 17.98 -23.99
N LEU A 684 6.42 18.40 -22.89
CA LEU A 684 4.97 18.41 -22.75
C LEU A 684 4.35 19.65 -23.40
N LEU A 685 3.11 19.52 -23.89
CA LEU A 685 2.31 20.64 -24.38
C LEU A 685 1.28 21.01 -23.30
N ASP A 686 1.54 22.10 -22.56
CA ASP A 686 0.65 22.63 -21.51
C ASP A 686 -0.38 23.56 -22.19
N PRO A 687 -1.69 23.40 -21.95
CA PRO A 687 -2.68 24.35 -22.46
C PRO A 687 -2.44 25.82 -22.08
N LEU A 688 -1.65 26.07 -21.04
CA LEU A 688 -1.24 27.42 -20.62
C LEU A 688 0.09 27.89 -21.20
N ASP A 689 0.78 27.08 -22.03
CA ASP A 689 1.94 27.54 -22.80
C ASP A 689 1.53 28.71 -23.71
N THR A 690 2.39 29.71 -23.90
CA THR A 690 2.16 30.75 -24.92
C THR A 690 2.17 30.16 -26.32
N PRO A 691 1.50 30.77 -27.31
CA PRO A 691 1.52 30.29 -28.70
C PRO A 691 2.94 30.07 -29.25
N LYS A 692 3.90 30.92 -28.84
CA LYS A 692 5.32 30.79 -29.19
C LYS A 692 5.97 29.58 -28.54
N GLN A 693 5.67 29.28 -27.27
CA GLN A 693 6.18 28.08 -26.59
C GLN A 693 5.66 26.82 -27.26
N THR A 694 4.35 26.71 -27.49
CA THR A 694 3.74 25.56 -28.19
C THR A 694 4.37 25.34 -29.56
N LYS A 695 4.52 26.41 -30.37
CA LYS A 695 5.21 26.34 -31.66
C LYS A 695 6.66 25.86 -31.53
N THR A 696 7.40 26.39 -30.56
CA THR A 696 8.81 26.03 -30.34
C THR A 696 8.97 24.57 -29.95
N LYS A 697 8.07 24.06 -29.09
CA LYS A 697 8.09 22.66 -28.65
C LYS A 697 7.79 21.70 -29.80
N ILE A 698 6.74 21.96 -30.59
CA ILE A 698 6.40 21.13 -31.77
C ILE A 698 7.49 21.23 -32.85
N ALA A 699 8.09 22.41 -33.05
CA ALA A 699 9.19 22.56 -34.00
C ALA A 699 10.37 21.61 -33.73
N ARG A 700 10.66 21.37 -32.44
CA ARG A 700 11.74 20.49 -31.97
C ARG A 700 11.44 19.00 -32.05
N SER A 701 10.19 18.60 -32.30
CA SER A 701 9.82 17.20 -32.30
C SER A 701 10.40 16.44 -33.50
N PHE A 702 10.59 15.13 -33.37
CA PHE A 702 11.03 14.30 -34.47
C PHE A 702 9.99 14.29 -35.61
N CYS A 703 10.44 14.60 -36.83
CA CYS A 703 9.64 14.65 -38.06
C CYS A 703 10.62 14.83 -39.24
N GLU A 704 11.02 13.72 -39.84
CA GLU A 704 11.92 13.72 -41.00
C GLU A 704 11.11 13.67 -42.31
N PRO A 705 11.62 14.24 -43.42
CA PRO A 705 10.95 14.17 -44.71
C PRO A 705 10.61 12.73 -45.09
N LEU A 706 9.35 12.50 -45.50
CA LEU A 706 8.81 11.21 -45.95
C LEU A 706 8.78 10.08 -44.89
N ASN A 707 9.30 10.33 -43.69
CA ASN A 707 9.35 9.35 -42.61
C ASN A 707 8.04 9.37 -41.80
N THR A 708 7.25 8.29 -41.89
CA THR A 708 6.01 8.13 -41.14
C THR A 708 6.22 7.47 -39.78
N GLU A 709 7.35 6.81 -39.57
CA GLU A 709 7.67 6.13 -38.32
C GLU A 709 8.13 7.11 -37.26
N ARG A 710 7.61 6.94 -36.04
CA ARG A 710 7.92 7.79 -34.87
C ARG A 710 7.72 9.29 -35.10
N ASN A 711 6.98 9.67 -36.14
CA ASN A 711 6.75 11.05 -36.52
C ASN A 711 5.73 11.70 -35.58
N VAL A 712 6.23 12.52 -34.64
CA VAL A 712 5.41 13.13 -33.59
C VAL A 712 4.31 14.02 -34.17
N ALA A 713 4.56 14.70 -35.29
CA ALA A 713 3.57 15.59 -35.90
C ALA A 713 2.40 14.81 -36.51
N LEU A 714 2.68 13.68 -37.18
CA LEU A 714 1.62 12.77 -37.68
C LEU A 714 0.85 12.13 -36.51
N GLU A 715 1.54 11.71 -35.45
CA GLU A 715 0.89 11.14 -34.26
C GLU A 715 0.00 12.15 -33.52
N LEU A 716 0.43 13.40 -33.37
CA LEU A 716 -0.41 14.49 -32.86
C LEU A 716 -1.61 14.73 -33.78
N ALA A 717 -1.40 14.68 -35.09
CA ALA A 717 -2.48 14.85 -36.05
C ALA A 717 -3.55 13.76 -35.87
N ARG A 718 -3.12 12.49 -35.81
CA ARG A 718 -3.99 11.32 -35.62
C ARG A 718 -4.74 11.34 -34.30
N LYS A 719 -4.03 11.55 -33.20
CA LYS A 719 -4.56 11.37 -31.83
C LYS A 719 -5.29 12.58 -31.28
N VAL A 720 -5.03 13.77 -31.83
CA VAL A 720 -5.57 15.02 -31.30
C VAL A 720 -6.22 15.87 -32.38
N VAL A 721 -5.51 16.22 -33.45
CA VAL A 721 -6.01 17.20 -34.44
C VAL A 721 -7.27 16.70 -35.14
N PHE A 722 -7.23 15.53 -35.79
CA PHE A 722 -8.42 14.99 -36.46
C PHE A 722 -9.60 14.75 -35.51
N PRO A 723 -9.40 14.18 -34.30
CA PRO A 723 -10.46 14.10 -33.30
C PRO A 723 -11.04 15.46 -32.85
N LEU A 724 -10.24 16.52 -32.82
CA LEU A 724 -10.73 17.88 -32.51
C LEU A 724 -11.56 18.46 -33.65
N MET A 725 -11.15 18.20 -34.89
CA MET A 725 -11.75 18.75 -36.11
C MET A 725 -13.12 18.16 -36.46
N ASP A 726 -13.52 17.05 -35.84
CA ASP A 726 -14.88 16.48 -35.91
C ASP A 726 -15.36 16.23 -37.36
N GLY A 727 -14.49 15.65 -38.18
CA GLY A 727 -14.76 15.32 -39.59
C GLY A 727 -14.49 16.43 -40.61
N ASN A 728 -14.06 17.62 -40.16
CA ASN A 728 -13.57 18.65 -41.06
C ASN A 728 -12.18 18.31 -41.61
N ALA A 729 -11.90 18.73 -42.84
CA ALA A 729 -10.60 18.51 -43.47
C ALA A 729 -9.52 19.48 -42.95
N LEU A 730 -8.31 18.98 -42.74
CA LEU A 730 -7.13 19.75 -42.36
C LEU A 730 -6.57 20.50 -43.57
N LEU A 731 -6.75 21.82 -43.58
CA LEU A 731 -6.17 22.70 -44.60
C LEU A 731 -4.73 23.06 -44.25
N ILE A 732 -3.81 22.77 -45.17
CA ILE A 732 -2.39 23.08 -45.09
C ILE A 732 -2.05 24.09 -46.17
N THR A 733 -1.86 25.35 -45.79
CA THR A 733 -1.55 26.44 -46.71
C THR A 733 -0.06 26.47 -47.04
N ARG A 734 0.30 26.42 -48.33
CA ARG A 734 1.70 26.43 -48.80
C ARG A 734 1.84 27.31 -50.03
N ALA A 735 3.03 27.90 -50.21
CA ALA A 735 3.33 28.63 -51.43
C ALA A 735 3.23 27.70 -52.67
N GLY A 736 2.89 28.25 -53.83
CA GLY A 736 2.81 27.48 -55.08
C GLY A 736 4.10 26.74 -55.41
N ASP A 737 5.24 27.37 -55.12
CA ASP A 737 6.58 26.78 -55.30
C ASP A 737 6.86 25.58 -54.36
N ASN A 738 6.05 25.39 -53.32
CA ASN A 738 6.14 24.30 -52.34
C ASN A 738 5.01 23.26 -52.52
N GLY A 739 4.44 23.18 -53.72
CA GLY A 739 3.38 22.22 -54.05
C GLY A 739 1.95 22.69 -53.78
N GLY A 740 1.77 23.93 -53.33
CA GLY A 740 0.46 24.55 -53.11
C GLY A 740 -0.36 23.97 -51.95
N ASP A 741 -1.53 24.58 -51.73
CA ASP A 741 -2.43 24.21 -50.64
C ASP A 741 -2.90 22.76 -50.75
N VAL A 742 -2.98 22.08 -49.60
CA VAL A 742 -3.48 20.71 -49.50
C VAL A 742 -4.57 20.62 -48.44
N SER A 743 -5.57 19.79 -48.70
CA SER A 743 -6.69 19.53 -47.79
C SER A 743 -6.77 18.03 -47.52
N CYS A 744 -6.56 17.63 -46.27
CA CYS A 744 -6.59 16.22 -45.86
C CYS A 744 -7.88 15.94 -45.07
N ALA A 745 -8.75 15.08 -45.58
CA ALA A 745 -9.99 14.72 -44.89
C ALA A 745 -9.77 13.73 -43.73
N SER A 746 -8.69 12.94 -43.82
CA SER A 746 -8.35 11.93 -42.82
C SER A 746 -6.85 11.90 -42.51
N HIS A 747 -6.49 11.19 -41.44
CA HIS A 747 -5.09 10.91 -41.12
C HIS A 747 -4.39 10.14 -42.25
N ASP A 748 -5.08 9.19 -42.88
CA ASP A 748 -4.49 8.39 -43.96
C ASP A 748 -4.22 9.25 -45.20
N ASP A 749 -5.06 10.24 -45.49
CA ASP A 749 -4.79 11.23 -46.53
C ASP A 749 -3.57 12.08 -46.18
N LEU A 750 -3.46 12.51 -44.91
CA LEU A 750 -2.30 13.27 -44.45
C LEU A 750 -1.00 12.47 -44.56
N VAL A 751 -1.02 11.19 -44.20
CA VAL A 751 0.13 10.28 -44.35
C VAL A 751 0.52 10.13 -45.81
N LYS A 752 -0.45 9.96 -46.73
CA LYS A 752 -0.20 9.90 -48.17
C LYS A 752 0.42 11.19 -48.70
N GLU A 753 -0.11 12.34 -48.30
CA GLU A 753 0.44 13.65 -48.68
C GLU A 753 1.86 13.88 -48.16
N PHE A 754 2.17 13.34 -46.98
CA PHE A 754 3.50 13.44 -46.37
C PHE A 754 4.54 12.49 -46.97
N SER A 755 4.16 11.26 -47.28
CA SER A 755 5.08 10.21 -47.76
C SER A 755 5.28 10.22 -49.27
N VAL A 756 4.21 10.46 -50.03
CA VAL A 756 4.22 10.41 -51.50
C VAL A 756 3.86 11.78 -52.10
N GLY A 757 2.89 12.47 -51.50
CA GLY A 757 2.35 13.72 -52.03
C GLY A 757 1.40 13.51 -53.21
N SER A 758 0.33 14.31 -53.30
CA SER A 758 -0.46 14.41 -54.54
C SER A 758 0.36 14.95 -55.72
N ASN A 759 1.41 15.72 -55.43
CA ASN A 759 2.47 16.07 -56.37
C ASN A 759 3.80 15.44 -55.89
N PRO A 760 4.25 14.33 -56.49
CA PRO A 760 5.47 13.64 -56.05
C PRO A 760 6.75 14.46 -56.13
N ALA A 761 6.76 15.55 -56.91
CA ALA A 761 7.89 16.48 -56.95
C ALA A 761 7.94 17.40 -55.72
N PHE A 762 6.81 17.57 -55.02
CA PHE A 762 6.64 18.45 -53.85
C PHE A 762 5.76 17.79 -52.77
N PRO A 763 6.21 16.67 -52.17
CA PRO A 763 5.51 16.05 -51.04
C PRO A 763 5.43 17.00 -49.84
N LEU A 764 4.51 16.76 -48.92
CA LEU A 764 4.30 17.63 -47.77
C LEU A 764 5.56 17.69 -46.89
N HIS A 765 6.12 18.89 -46.77
CA HIS A 765 7.35 19.13 -46.02
C HIS A 765 7.10 19.09 -44.49
N PRO A 766 8.04 18.55 -43.68
CA PRO A 766 7.93 18.51 -42.21
C PRO A 766 7.56 19.85 -41.55
N ALA A 767 8.11 20.96 -42.04
CA ALA A 767 7.83 22.28 -41.49
C ALA A 767 6.37 22.72 -41.72
N ASP A 768 5.80 22.37 -42.87
CA ASP A 768 4.41 22.70 -43.21
C ASP A 768 3.46 21.84 -42.37
N LEU A 769 3.74 20.53 -42.25
CA LEU A 769 2.99 19.62 -41.38
C LEU A 769 2.99 20.11 -39.92
N LYS A 770 4.17 20.40 -39.36
CA LYS A 770 4.30 20.94 -38.00
C LYS A 770 3.53 22.24 -37.82
N THR A 771 3.59 23.12 -38.82
CA THR A 771 2.85 24.39 -38.79
C THR A 771 1.34 24.16 -38.83
N ALA A 772 0.85 23.24 -39.66
CA ALA A 772 -0.56 22.86 -39.69
C ALA A 772 -1.04 22.32 -38.35
N VAL A 773 -0.27 21.43 -37.71
CA VAL A 773 -0.58 20.90 -36.37
C VAL A 773 -0.62 22.03 -35.33
N VAL A 774 0.37 22.94 -35.33
CA VAL A 774 0.39 24.11 -34.45
C VAL A 774 -0.84 24.99 -34.66
N ASN A 775 -1.27 25.20 -35.90
CA ASN A 775 -2.42 26.03 -36.26
C ASN A 775 -3.76 25.44 -35.79
N GLN A 776 -3.82 24.15 -35.43
CA GLN A 776 -5.00 23.53 -34.83
C GLN A 776 -4.91 23.47 -33.29
N ILE A 777 -3.72 23.15 -32.74
CA ILE A 777 -3.52 23.05 -31.29
C ILE A 777 -3.57 24.43 -30.61
N ASN A 778 -2.96 25.46 -31.21
CA ASN A 778 -2.92 26.78 -30.58
C ASN A 778 -4.31 27.39 -30.36
N PRO A 779 -5.22 27.42 -31.35
CA PRO A 779 -6.59 27.92 -31.14
C PRO A 779 -7.34 27.17 -30.04
N PHE A 780 -7.18 25.84 -29.96
CA PHE A 780 -7.74 25.05 -28.87
C PHE A 780 -7.20 25.51 -27.51
N PHE A 781 -5.90 25.76 -27.40
CA PHE A 781 -5.30 26.31 -26.18
C PHE A 781 -5.64 27.79 -25.93
N ASP A 782 -5.90 28.59 -26.95
CA ASP A 782 -6.26 30.01 -26.78
C ASP A 782 -7.56 30.16 -25.97
N VAL A 783 -8.52 29.25 -26.18
CA VAL A 783 -9.75 29.22 -25.37
C VAL A 783 -9.43 28.95 -23.89
N VAL A 784 -8.51 28.02 -23.61
CA VAL A 784 -8.06 27.71 -22.25
C VAL A 784 -7.31 28.90 -21.63
N ARG A 785 -6.36 29.49 -22.37
CA ARG A 785 -5.61 30.69 -21.95
C ARG A 785 -6.51 31.90 -21.71
N ALA A 786 -7.62 32.04 -22.43
CA ALA A 786 -8.53 33.16 -22.27
C ALA A 786 -9.48 32.99 -21.08
N LYS A 787 -9.97 31.77 -20.83
CA LYS A 787 -11.04 31.51 -19.86
C LYS A 787 -10.56 31.03 -18.48
N VAL A 788 -9.37 30.42 -18.36
CA VAL A 788 -8.85 29.99 -17.05
C VAL A 788 -8.47 31.23 -16.22
N PRO A 789 -9.12 31.46 -15.06
CA PRO A 789 -8.92 32.68 -14.28
C PRO A 789 -7.58 32.66 -13.52
N ASP A 790 -6.99 33.83 -13.28
CA ASP A 790 -5.83 34.04 -12.39
C ASP A 790 -4.72 32.97 -12.53
N GLN A 791 -4.34 32.62 -13.76
CA GLN A 791 -3.43 31.51 -14.07
C GLN A 791 -2.15 31.53 -13.22
N ALA A 792 -1.53 32.70 -13.07
CA ALA A 792 -0.32 32.85 -12.27
C ALA A 792 -0.52 32.44 -10.80
N LYS A 793 -1.68 32.77 -10.21
CA LYS A 793 -2.05 32.43 -8.84
C LYS A 793 -2.33 30.94 -8.69
N LEU A 794 -3.12 30.36 -9.60
CA LEU A 794 -3.41 28.92 -9.61
C LEU A 794 -2.13 28.10 -9.70
N LEU A 795 -1.24 28.46 -10.63
CA LEU A 795 0.03 27.77 -10.82
C LEU A 795 0.98 27.92 -9.63
N ALA A 796 1.04 29.11 -9.01
CA ALA A 796 1.87 29.34 -7.82
C ALA A 796 1.38 28.51 -6.63
N ALA A 797 0.06 28.36 -6.46
CA ALA A 797 -0.53 27.57 -5.38
C ALA A 797 -0.39 26.05 -5.63
N ALA A 798 -0.60 25.59 -6.86
CA ALA A 798 -0.51 24.18 -7.26
C ALA A 798 0.93 23.64 -7.31
N PHE A 799 1.89 24.51 -7.63
CA PHE A 799 3.31 24.19 -7.77
C PHE A 799 4.18 25.18 -6.99
N PRO A 800 4.10 25.16 -5.64
CA PRO A 800 4.88 26.07 -4.83
C PRO A 800 6.38 25.84 -5.05
N LYS A 801 7.15 26.93 -5.14
CA LYS A 801 8.61 26.84 -5.20
C LYS A 801 9.13 26.26 -3.89
N VAL A 802 9.73 25.07 -3.95
CA VAL A 802 10.38 24.45 -2.78
C VAL A 802 11.59 25.31 -2.41
N GLN A 803 11.53 26.04 -1.29
CA GLN A 803 12.69 26.70 -0.72
C GLN A 803 13.68 25.61 -0.26
N GLY A 804 14.86 25.51 -0.90
CA GLY A 804 15.98 24.73 -0.36
C GLY A 804 16.71 23.76 -1.28
N LYS A 805 16.20 23.42 -2.47
CA LYS A 805 17.02 22.72 -3.48
C LYS A 805 17.60 23.74 -4.44
N LYS A 806 18.83 24.21 -4.15
CA LYS A 806 19.66 24.86 -5.17
C LYS A 806 19.78 23.87 -6.35
N LYS A 807 19.50 24.39 -7.55
CA LYS A 807 19.66 23.67 -8.81
C LYS A 807 21.05 23.09 -8.96
#